data_AF-A0A6B2LZR7-F1
#
_entry.id   AF-A0A6B2LZR7-F1
#
_cell.length_a   1.000
_cell.length_b   1.000
_cell.length_c   1.000
_cell.angle_alpha   90.00
_cell.angle_beta   90.00
_cell.angle_gamma   90.00
#
_symmetry.space_group_name_H-M   'P 1'
#
loop_
_entity.id
_entity.type
_entity.pdbx_description
1 polymer ?
#
loop_
_entity_poly.entity_id
_entity_poly.type
_entity_poly.pdbx_seq_one_letter_code
_entity_poly.pdbx_strand_id
1 'polypeptide(L)'
;MKTPPLPLRIILASCLLLAGGLISEAKLGLDREAYGVWDRTGGLSVETYPFTRGQEWTTAWEHINPARHVFDWSELDALLQFAYDQNQKLFAKVSPVGGQGGPPSWIYEDQGGDVPRVTGDVFDYGFYLDPEYKLYFSEMVQAMGDHMRNNVPAHLLDRVAFVRVDTGATGDEEPYENAGNIDFPELYGITNQEWEDFRLWAFEVYRQAFQEGPARKIPLLFQDIDPSQDPVEWAWVTGNVTAGFGAKFGGIVRGHHLTKSNTATTDFKDKAVDSDFGLFSRNEMDQTWQKTFFQLNIRLNMYWTAVEQLHPGLSVWDVTQSCLGNTYIDDYTFAFEFFNTWAAELDPPTARGGFSILHEGLDSSDTVKFPESIYGPANINNEQRYIDICAAYASRGALMNDSFAATKGQVYQRDAQTGFNDSSWLIVPGNYERFITQMDPDNTSKGLFRINGPLTTASHPYDRYARSFDSATGKNTMYFDIHDNLLPSRSQSVRLSVIYLDAGTGQFELQYDADSDSQKTAFVVTKTNSNTWKTETIIVDDWALQNNGPNGADLMLLNVDSEDDIFHMVELVKISEVTLGTVGKGSVSGRTDAIVYDPMVGTFDEGQRFELTVTPEPGWEFVGWSGDLDGTETRPFLYATEDARVTANFIYLGADLTEDNFNSADWTGGTGWSGNWIPSGEATPGAIVQLNNTGEITRNLGTPLSNATLSFMWDVDRITTGQPGEVYIKVGSIWLPDPVWSEGVKGDDSGSSPELAPATVNLSSFGTVSGIRFKLNGNSSTDRFWIDDVVILGSDGGGGTYEQPLFTSDPVEKGPGVEGSPYAGTLVGSALDANGDPMTFSKVPASGPAWLNVDSNGTLWGTPTAADIGLNRWTVEVTDGSGVPDEAYLLITVEPDGAPALSYAEWSSLFRLDQPQDGDDDGDAEPNIIEFSNGGSPVNRLDNGHQSTFELMSGSGSTWFEYAYAKRGSGLSYQMEVSSSLAPGSWSGTGYTETGNDPLNGYFNLITNRIEIPTDSPVFIRLRVEEN
;
A
#
# COMPACT_ATOMS: atom_id res chain seq x y z
N MET A 1 -6.58 -63.01 -3.48
CA MET A 1 -6.15 -62.47 -2.17
C MET A 1 -6.16 -60.96 -2.34
N LYS A 2 -7.20 -60.24 -1.88
CA LYS A 2 -7.28 -59.58 -0.56
C LYS A 2 -6.01 -58.73 -0.33
N THR A 3 -6.00 -57.39 -0.33
CA THR A 3 -6.83 -56.35 0.35
C THR A 3 -6.15 -54.97 0.06
N PRO A 4 -6.64 -53.79 0.50
CA PRO A 4 -7.94 -53.10 0.35
C PRO A 4 -7.77 -51.63 -0.18
N PRO A 5 -8.86 -50.85 -0.38
CA PRO A 5 -8.80 -49.45 -0.81
C PRO A 5 -8.64 -48.47 0.38
N LEU A 6 -7.92 -47.37 0.17
CA LEU A 6 -7.91 -46.18 1.04
C LEU A 6 -8.82 -45.08 0.43
N PRO A 7 -9.46 -44.25 1.26
CA PRO A 7 -10.62 -43.45 0.88
C PRO A 7 -10.25 -42.15 0.17
N LEU A 8 -11.18 -41.72 -0.71
CA LEU A 8 -11.29 -40.42 -1.33
C LEU A 8 -11.02 -39.29 -0.31
N ARG A 9 -9.96 -38.49 -0.54
CA ARG A 9 -9.94 -37.09 -0.15
C ARG A 9 -10.27 -36.27 -1.39
N ILE A 10 -11.29 -35.45 -1.25
CA ILE A 10 -11.84 -34.55 -2.26
C ILE A 10 -10.77 -33.57 -2.70
N ILE A 11 -10.76 -33.32 -4.00
CA ILE A 11 -9.80 -32.51 -4.76
C ILE A 11 -10.04 -31.04 -4.44
N LEU A 12 -9.04 -30.37 -3.88
CA LEU A 12 -8.86 -28.91 -3.94
C LEU A 12 -8.18 -28.60 -5.29
N ALA A 13 -9.01 -28.27 -6.27
CA ALA A 13 -8.67 -27.58 -7.51
C ALA A 13 -10.00 -26.93 -7.92
N SER A 14 -10.17 -25.62 -7.85
CA SER A 14 -9.42 -24.64 -8.63
C SER A 14 -9.64 -23.25 -8.02
N CYS A 15 -8.58 -22.57 -7.60
CA CYS A 15 -8.56 -21.12 -7.40
C CYS A 15 -7.41 -20.61 -8.26
N LEU A 16 -7.73 -20.32 -9.51
CA LEU A 16 -6.78 -19.80 -10.49
C LEU A 16 -7.60 -18.98 -11.48
N LEU A 17 -8.16 -17.86 -11.00
CA LEU A 17 -8.69 -16.73 -11.77
C LEU A 17 -9.35 -15.76 -10.78
N LEU A 18 -8.55 -14.82 -10.26
CA LEU A 18 -8.88 -13.41 -9.94
C LEU A 18 -7.69 -12.76 -9.20
N ALA A 19 -6.49 -12.92 -9.78
CA ALA A 19 -5.32 -12.08 -9.48
C ALA A 19 -5.02 -11.18 -10.69
N GLY A 20 -6.09 -10.74 -11.36
CA GLY A 20 -6.03 -10.02 -12.64
C GLY A 20 -5.44 -8.62 -12.54
N GLY A 21 -5.49 -8.00 -11.35
CA GLY A 21 -4.87 -6.69 -11.08
C GLY A 21 -3.38 -6.80 -10.70
N LEU A 22 -3.04 -7.68 -9.76
CA LEU A 22 -1.68 -7.75 -9.18
C LEU A 22 -0.65 -8.47 -10.07
N ILE A 23 -1.07 -9.31 -11.03
CA ILE A 23 -0.14 -10.05 -11.90
C ILE A 23 0.34 -9.21 -13.11
N SER A 24 -0.28 -8.05 -13.37
CA SER A 24 0.12 -7.21 -14.51
C SER A 24 1.39 -6.39 -14.24
N GLU A 25 1.62 -5.93 -13.01
CA GLU A 25 2.78 -5.07 -12.66
C GLU A 25 4.11 -5.84 -12.57
N ALA A 26 4.07 -7.16 -12.41
CA ALA A 26 5.27 -8.01 -12.45
C ALA A 26 5.85 -8.19 -13.88
N LYS A 27 5.21 -7.59 -14.91
CA LYS A 27 5.78 -7.54 -16.25
C LYS A 27 6.62 -6.27 -16.39
N LEU A 28 7.91 -6.45 -16.11
CA LEU A 28 9.04 -5.59 -16.49
C LEU A 28 9.34 -4.41 -15.56
N GLY A 29 9.70 -4.63 -14.29
CA GLY A 29 10.26 -3.53 -13.49
C GLY A 29 10.63 -3.90 -12.07
N LEU A 30 9.73 -3.60 -11.14
CA LEU A 30 9.83 -3.90 -9.71
C LEU A 30 8.41 -4.11 -9.16
N ASP A 31 8.27 -4.83 -8.04
CA ASP A 31 7.02 -4.86 -7.30
C ASP A 31 6.63 -3.42 -6.86
N ARG A 32 5.35 -3.06 -6.86
CA ARG A 32 4.86 -1.73 -6.44
C ARG A 32 5.38 -1.29 -5.08
N GLU A 33 5.54 -2.23 -4.16
CA GLU A 33 6.09 -2.05 -2.82
C GLU A 33 7.54 -1.54 -2.80
N ALA A 34 8.29 -1.77 -3.88
CA ALA A 34 9.69 -1.37 -4.01
C ALA A 34 9.88 0.11 -4.39
N TYR A 35 8.84 0.79 -4.88
CA TYR A 35 8.96 2.18 -5.33
C TYR A 35 8.92 3.13 -4.14
N GLY A 36 9.84 4.10 -4.10
CA GLY A 36 9.89 5.13 -3.07
C GLY A 36 11.27 5.33 -2.43
N VAL A 37 11.27 5.81 -1.19
CA VAL A 37 12.48 6.17 -0.42
C VAL A 37 13.07 4.95 0.30
N TRP A 38 14.38 4.73 0.16
CA TRP A 38 15.09 3.57 0.71
C TRP A 38 16.17 3.98 1.71
N ASP A 39 16.43 3.11 2.69
CA ASP A 39 17.59 3.21 3.57
C ASP A 39 18.82 2.63 2.88
N ARG A 40 19.72 3.54 2.49
CA ARG A 40 20.96 3.21 1.80
C ARG A 40 21.98 2.44 2.66
N THR A 41 21.90 2.56 3.98
CA THR A 41 22.89 1.94 4.88
C THR A 41 22.44 0.57 5.36
N GLY A 42 21.13 0.33 5.38
CA GLY A 42 20.54 -0.88 5.92
C GLY A 42 20.38 -0.81 7.45
N GLY A 43 19.24 -1.29 7.94
CA GLY A 43 18.99 -1.51 9.37
C GLY A 43 18.18 -0.42 10.07
N LEU A 44 17.69 0.60 9.37
CA LEU A 44 16.70 1.53 9.94
C LEU A 44 15.29 0.92 9.94
N SER A 45 14.61 1.04 11.08
CA SER A 45 13.28 0.46 11.32
C SER A 45 12.15 1.39 10.88
N VAL A 46 11.06 0.80 10.36
CA VAL A 46 9.81 1.50 10.01
C VAL A 46 9.07 2.03 11.24
N GLU A 47 9.41 1.58 12.45
CA GLU A 47 8.90 2.18 13.68
C GLU A 47 9.42 3.61 13.90
N THR A 48 10.59 3.93 13.33
CA THR A 48 11.19 5.28 13.38
C THR A 48 11.01 6.02 12.06
N TYR A 49 11.10 5.33 10.92
CA TYR A 49 11.03 5.90 9.57
C TYR A 49 9.95 5.19 8.72
N PRO A 50 8.65 5.36 9.04
CA PRO A 50 7.55 4.60 8.43
C PRO A 50 7.40 4.82 6.91
N PHE A 51 7.92 5.92 6.37
CA PHE A 51 7.92 6.23 4.94
C PHE A 51 8.97 5.45 4.13
N THR A 52 9.88 4.70 4.76
CA THR A 52 10.91 3.93 4.04
C THR A 52 10.32 2.66 3.41
N ARG A 53 10.80 2.29 2.22
CA ARG A 53 10.25 1.18 1.39
C ARG A 53 11.20 0.00 1.24
N GLY A 54 12.50 0.24 1.42
CA GLY A 54 13.47 -0.82 1.30
C GLY A 54 14.83 -0.52 1.90
N GLN A 55 15.69 -1.53 1.84
CA GLN A 55 17.02 -1.60 2.45
C GLN A 55 18.08 -1.86 1.36
N GLU A 56 19.17 -1.10 1.35
CA GLU A 56 20.37 -1.43 0.57
C GLU A 56 21.28 -2.34 1.40
N TRP A 57 21.63 -3.51 0.83
CA TRP A 57 22.79 -4.27 1.29
C TRP A 57 23.98 -3.97 0.39
N THR A 58 25.07 -3.47 0.99
CA THR A 58 26.33 -3.18 0.30
C THR A 58 27.51 -3.75 1.06
N THR A 59 28.41 -4.43 0.34
CA THR A 59 29.65 -4.95 0.91
C THR A 59 30.77 -5.00 -0.12
N ALA A 60 32.02 -5.15 0.34
CA ALA A 60 33.18 -5.35 -0.52
C ALA A 60 33.37 -6.84 -0.84
N TRP A 61 33.94 -7.14 -2.00
CA TRP A 61 34.23 -8.53 -2.41
C TRP A 61 35.07 -9.29 -1.36
N GLU A 62 36.11 -8.67 -0.80
CA GLU A 62 36.94 -9.32 0.21
C GLU A 62 36.19 -9.76 1.48
N HIS A 63 35.09 -9.08 1.84
CA HIS A 63 34.32 -9.41 3.05
C HIS A 63 33.51 -10.69 2.88
N ILE A 64 32.92 -10.89 1.69
CA ILE A 64 32.11 -12.07 1.43
C ILE A 64 32.94 -13.27 0.97
N ASN A 65 34.20 -13.08 0.57
CA ASN A 65 35.00 -14.12 -0.05
C ASN A 65 36.42 -14.22 0.54
N PRO A 66 36.54 -14.56 1.84
CA PRO A 66 37.82 -14.55 2.56
C PRO A 66 38.84 -15.57 2.06
N ALA A 67 38.41 -16.62 1.36
CA ALA A 67 39.25 -17.60 0.69
C ALA A 67 38.53 -18.15 -0.53
N ARG A 68 39.27 -18.67 -1.52
CA ARG A 68 38.66 -19.24 -2.74
C ARG A 68 37.60 -20.30 -2.41
N HIS A 69 36.41 -20.15 -2.99
CA HIS A 69 35.22 -20.97 -2.74
C HIS A 69 34.67 -20.99 -1.30
N VAL A 70 35.14 -20.09 -0.44
CA VAL A 70 34.59 -19.85 0.89
C VAL A 70 33.85 -18.53 0.86
N PHE A 71 32.53 -18.59 1.06
CA PHE A 71 31.66 -17.40 1.06
C PHE A 71 30.95 -17.23 2.40
N ASP A 72 30.81 -15.97 2.83
CA ASP A 72 30.06 -15.57 4.03
C ASP A 72 28.92 -14.64 3.62
N TRP A 73 27.69 -15.11 3.83
CA TRP A 73 26.45 -14.38 3.53
C TRP A 73 25.69 -13.93 4.78
N SER A 74 26.29 -14.08 5.96
CA SER A 74 25.61 -13.85 7.24
C SER A 74 25.02 -12.45 7.38
N GLU A 75 25.72 -11.41 6.88
CA GLU A 75 25.21 -10.03 6.87
C GLU A 75 24.00 -9.86 5.93
N LEU A 76 24.03 -10.48 4.75
CA LEU A 76 22.92 -10.44 3.80
C LEU A 76 21.70 -11.16 4.37
N ASP A 77 21.89 -12.36 4.94
CA ASP A 77 20.81 -13.15 5.53
C ASP A 77 20.17 -12.43 6.72
N ALA A 78 20.98 -11.77 7.55
CA ALA A 78 20.49 -10.95 8.65
C ALA A 78 19.68 -9.74 8.16
N LEU A 79 20.14 -9.05 7.11
CA LEU A 79 19.40 -7.90 6.57
C LEU A 79 18.15 -8.33 5.80
N LEU A 80 18.14 -9.49 5.14
CA LEU A 80 16.93 -10.06 4.55
C LEU A 80 15.88 -10.39 5.60
N GLN A 81 16.28 -11.01 6.72
CA GLN A 81 15.39 -11.24 7.84
C GLN A 81 14.86 -9.93 8.42
N PHE A 82 15.74 -8.93 8.60
CA PHE A 82 15.33 -7.61 9.04
C PHE A 82 14.30 -6.97 8.09
N ALA A 83 14.58 -6.96 6.78
CA ALA A 83 13.66 -6.42 5.78
C ALA A 83 12.30 -7.15 5.79
N TYR A 84 12.30 -8.48 5.98
CA TYR A 84 11.07 -9.25 6.17
C TYR A 84 10.30 -8.81 7.43
N ASP A 85 10.99 -8.67 8.56
CA ASP A 85 10.39 -8.25 9.83
C ASP A 85 9.83 -6.82 9.77
N GLN A 86 10.45 -5.95 8.96
CA GLN A 86 10.03 -4.58 8.67
C GLN A 86 9.00 -4.47 7.51
N ASN A 87 8.66 -5.58 6.86
CA ASN A 87 7.81 -5.62 5.66
C ASN A 87 8.31 -4.72 4.52
N GLN A 88 9.60 -4.75 4.26
CA GLN A 88 10.30 -3.92 3.28
C GLN A 88 11.00 -4.75 2.22
N LYS A 89 11.27 -4.12 1.07
CA LYS A 89 12.09 -4.71 0.00
C LYS A 89 13.57 -4.52 0.25
N LEU A 90 14.41 -5.25 -0.46
CA LEU A 90 15.86 -5.19 -0.37
C LEU A 90 16.51 -5.29 -1.74
N PHE A 91 17.60 -4.55 -1.95
CA PHE A 91 18.49 -4.80 -3.08
C PHE A 91 19.90 -5.04 -2.56
N ALA A 92 20.66 -5.83 -3.30
CA ALA A 92 21.99 -6.26 -2.91
C ALA A 92 23.03 -5.82 -3.95
N LYS A 93 24.23 -5.48 -3.46
CA LYS A 93 25.41 -5.28 -4.31
C LYS A 93 26.69 -5.71 -3.61
N VAL A 94 27.63 -6.19 -4.41
CA VAL A 94 29.00 -6.46 -3.98
C VAL A 94 29.91 -5.55 -4.79
N SER A 95 30.62 -4.65 -4.12
CA SER A 95 31.57 -3.75 -4.76
C SER A 95 32.89 -4.50 -4.98
N PRO A 96 33.37 -4.63 -6.24
CA PRO A 96 34.66 -5.24 -6.52
C PRO A 96 35.81 -4.42 -5.93
N VAL A 97 35.71 -3.08 -6.01
CA VAL A 97 36.64 -2.10 -5.42
C VAL A 97 35.85 -0.85 -5.01
N GLY A 98 36.01 -0.39 -3.78
CA GLY A 98 35.39 0.86 -3.33
C GLY A 98 35.73 1.23 -1.88
N GLY A 99 35.02 2.23 -1.33
CA GLY A 99 35.29 2.78 0.00
C GLY A 99 35.18 1.80 1.17
N GLN A 100 34.60 0.61 0.95
CA GLN A 100 34.47 -0.45 1.96
C GLN A 100 35.56 -1.52 1.86
N GLY A 101 36.37 -1.55 0.80
CA GLY A 101 37.35 -2.62 0.55
C GLY A 101 37.56 -2.92 -0.92
N GLY A 102 38.29 -3.98 -1.21
CA GLY A 102 38.66 -4.37 -2.57
C GLY A 102 38.54 -5.86 -2.87
N PRO A 103 39.23 -6.34 -3.92
CA PRO A 103 39.31 -7.75 -4.23
C PRO A 103 40.05 -8.50 -3.11
N PRO A 104 39.64 -9.76 -2.81
CA PRO A 104 40.23 -10.54 -1.73
C PRO A 104 41.74 -10.68 -1.87
N SER A 105 42.48 -10.47 -0.78
CA SER A 105 43.96 -10.51 -0.81
C SER A 105 44.55 -11.82 -1.39
N TRP A 106 43.85 -12.95 -1.24
CA TRP A 106 44.31 -14.25 -1.74
C TRP A 106 44.36 -14.35 -3.27
N ILE A 107 43.74 -13.42 -4.02
CA ILE A 107 43.81 -13.45 -5.48
C ILE A 107 45.17 -12.97 -6.00
N TYR A 108 45.89 -12.14 -5.23
CA TYR A 108 47.06 -11.42 -5.75
C TYR A 108 48.34 -12.24 -5.75
N GLU A 109 49.13 -12.12 -6.82
CA GLU A 109 50.43 -12.82 -6.98
C GLU A 109 51.40 -12.56 -5.82
N ASP A 110 51.45 -11.33 -5.30
CA ASP A 110 52.32 -10.96 -4.18
C ASP A 110 51.89 -11.58 -2.84
N GLN A 111 50.67 -12.12 -2.78
CA GLN A 111 50.11 -12.86 -1.65
C GLN A 111 49.95 -14.36 -1.95
N GLY A 112 50.52 -14.85 -3.06
CA GLY A 112 50.50 -16.26 -3.45
C GLY A 112 49.29 -16.69 -4.30
N GLY A 113 48.51 -15.73 -4.80
CA GLY A 113 47.50 -15.92 -5.84
C GLY A 113 48.05 -15.78 -7.26
N ASP A 114 47.18 -15.46 -8.22
CA ASP A 114 47.47 -15.51 -9.66
C ASP A 114 47.17 -14.20 -10.40
N VAL A 115 46.60 -13.20 -9.73
CA VAL A 115 46.20 -11.93 -10.33
C VAL A 115 47.26 -10.86 -10.08
N PRO A 116 47.75 -10.15 -11.11
CA PRO A 116 48.60 -8.99 -10.92
C PRO A 116 47.88 -7.89 -10.13
N ARG A 117 48.51 -7.44 -9.04
CA ARG A 117 48.03 -6.31 -8.24
C ARG A 117 48.40 -5.00 -8.91
N VAL A 118 47.42 -4.12 -9.03
CA VAL A 118 47.54 -2.77 -9.58
C VAL A 118 47.25 -1.79 -8.43
N THR A 119 48.28 -1.15 -7.89
CA THR A 119 48.15 -0.26 -6.72
C THR A 119 47.86 1.17 -7.17
N GLY A 120 46.72 1.71 -6.75
CA GLY A 120 46.36 3.12 -6.90
C GLY A 120 46.69 3.97 -5.69
N ASP A 121 46.32 5.25 -5.79
CA ASP A 121 46.54 6.23 -4.71
C ASP A 121 45.66 5.95 -3.48
N VAL A 122 44.46 5.40 -3.71
CA VAL A 122 43.44 5.16 -2.67
C VAL A 122 43.14 3.66 -2.51
N PHE A 123 43.06 2.93 -3.63
CA PHE A 123 42.65 1.54 -3.65
C PHE A 123 43.68 0.64 -4.35
N ASP A 124 43.65 -0.64 -3.99
CA ASP A 124 44.32 -1.69 -4.74
C ASP A 124 43.32 -2.41 -5.64
N TYR A 125 43.73 -2.66 -6.87
CA TYR A 125 42.94 -3.27 -7.92
C TYR A 125 43.58 -4.59 -8.36
N GLY A 126 42.77 -5.50 -8.90
CA GLY A 126 43.28 -6.55 -9.79
C GLY A 126 43.45 -6.00 -11.21
N PHE A 127 44.33 -6.60 -12.00
CA PHE A 127 44.31 -6.35 -13.44
C PHE A 127 43.04 -6.98 -14.05
N TYR A 128 42.02 -6.15 -14.34
CA TYR A 128 40.69 -6.62 -14.77
C TYR A 128 40.69 -7.50 -16.02
N LEU A 129 41.62 -7.28 -16.95
CA LEU A 129 41.72 -8.07 -18.18
C LEU A 129 42.43 -9.41 -17.97
N ASP A 130 42.99 -9.66 -16.78
CA ASP A 130 43.61 -10.93 -16.45
C ASP A 130 42.56 -12.07 -16.47
N PRO A 131 42.84 -13.21 -17.14
CA PRO A 131 41.91 -14.33 -17.17
C PRO A 131 41.54 -14.90 -15.79
N GLU A 132 42.46 -14.89 -14.82
CA GLU A 132 42.18 -15.39 -13.46
C GLU A 132 41.35 -14.38 -12.66
N TYR A 133 41.54 -13.07 -12.87
CA TYR A 133 40.62 -12.06 -12.29
C TYR A 133 39.20 -12.29 -12.77
N LYS A 134 39.01 -12.47 -14.09
CA LYS A 134 37.71 -12.76 -14.69
C LYS A 134 37.08 -14.05 -14.16
N LEU A 135 37.90 -15.09 -13.94
CA LEU A 135 37.44 -16.34 -13.34
C LEU A 135 36.94 -16.10 -11.90
N TYR A 136 37.75 -15.47 -11.05
CA TYR A 136 37.41 -15.24 -9.64
C TYR A 136 36.20 -14.32 -9.49
N PHE A 137 36.09 -13.29 -10.33
CA PHE A 137 34.92 -12.42 -10.38
C PHE A 137 33.66 -13.22 -10.76
N SER A 138 33.75 -14.08 -11.76
CA SER A 138 32.63 -14.94 -12.16
C SER A 138 32.23 -15.91 -11.05
N GLU A 139 33.20 -16.52 -10.36
CA GLU A 139 32.94 -17.41 -9.22
C GLU A 139 32.20 -16.66 -8.09
N MET A 140 32.56 -15.40 -7.83
CA MET A 140 31.88 -14.55 -6.83
C MET A 140 30.43 -14.25 -7.22
N VAL A 141 30.20 -13.76 -8.45
CA VAL A 141 28.86 -13.40 -8.91
C VAL A 141 27.94 -14.62 -8.97
N GLN A 142 28.47 -15.78 -9.42
CA GLN A 142 27.71 -17.03 -9.43
C GLN A 142 27.38 -17.51 -8.01
N ALA A 143 28.32 -17.40 -7.05
CA ALA A 143 28.05 -17.75 -5.66
C ALA A 143 26.96 -16.86 -5.03
N MET A 144 26.95 -15.57 -5.35
CA MET A 144 25.88 -14.64 -4.94
C MET A 144 24.53 -15.05 -5.54
N GLY A 145 24.49 -15.33 -6.84
CA GLY A 145 23.28 -15.79 -7.53
C GLY A 145 22.74 -17.10 -6.97
N ASP A 146 23.61 -18.09 -6.73
CA ASP A 146 23.25 -19.37 -6.14
C ASP A 146 22.71 -19.22 -4.72
N HIS A 147 23.36 -18.38 -3.90
CA HIS A 147 22.90 -18.13 -2.54
C HIS A 147 21.49 -17.52 -2.53
N MET A 148 21.32 -16.38 -3.20
CA MET A 148 20.05 -15.66 -3.19
C MET A 148 18.91 -16.47 -3.81
N ARG A 149 19.15 -17.17 -4.93
CA ARG A 149 18.07 -17.82 -5.68
C ARG A 149 17.74 -19.23 -5.21
N ASN A 150 18.71 -19.93 -4.58
CA ASN A 150 18.56 -21.35 -4.25
C ASN A 150 18.72 -21.67 -2.76
N ASN A 151 19.43 -20.85 -1.97
CA ASN A 151 19.74 -21.16 -0.57
C ASN A 151 18.97 -20.29 0.44
N VAL A 152 18.38 -19.18 -0.01
CA VAL A 152 17.53 -18.31 0.82
C VAL A 152 16.08 -18.85 0.85
N PRO A 153 15.41 -18.89 2.02
CA PRO A 153 13.99 -19.24 2.13
C PRO A 153 13.10 -18.37 1.23
N ALA A 154 12.03 -18.96 0.65
CA ALA A 154 11.16 -18.28 -0.32
C ALA A 154 10.64 -16.91 0.18
N HIS A 155 10.12 -16.84 1.41
CA HIS A 155 9.59 -15.60 1.99
C HIS A 155 10.63 -14.48 2.15
N LEU A 156 11.92 -14.83 2.31
CA LEU A 156 13.03 -13.86 2.34
C LEU A 156 13.46 -13.48 0.92
N LEU A 157 13.49 -14.46 0.00
CA LEU A 157 13.76 -14.21 -1.41
C LEU A 157 12.73 -13.23 -1.99
N ASP A 158 11.45 -13.32 -1.63
CA ASP A 158 10.39 -12.39 -2.05
C ASP A 158 10.61 -10.93 -1.62
N ARG A 159 11.52 -10.70 -0.66
CA ARG A 159 11.97 -9.34 -0.28
C ARG A 159 13.01 -8.78 -1.24
N VAL A 160 13.72 -9.62 -2.00
CA VAL A 160 14.72 -9.15 -2.99
C VAL A 160 14.01 -8.50 -4.18
N ALA A 161 14.23 -7.20 -4.34
CA ALA A 161 13.72 -6.39 -5.46
C ALA A 161 14.64 -6.49 -6.69
N PHE A 162 15.96 -6.28 -6.51
CA PHE A 162 16.94 -6.36 -7.59
C PHE A 162 18.37 -6.56 -7.07
N VAL A 163 19.30 -6.80 -7.99
CA VAL A 163 20.75 -6.79 -7.72
C VAL A 163 21.41 -5.73 -8.60
N ARG A 164 22.28 -4.90 -8.01
CA ARG A 164 23.07 -3.94 -8.79
C ARG A 164 24.28 -4.64 -9.40
N VAL A 165 24.52 -4.33 -10.67
CA VAL A 165 25.68 -4.76 -11.43
C VAL A 165 26.79 -3.75 -11.20
N ASP A 166 27.86 -4.19 -10.53
CA ASP A 166 29.05 -3.38 -10.27
C ASP A 166 30.23 -4.02 -11.03
N THR A 167 30.80 -3.32 -12.02
CA THR A 167 31.87 -3.87 -12.86
C THR A 167 33.28 -3.40 -12.48
N GLY A 168 33.39 -2.22 -11.86
CA GLY A 168 34.67 -1.52 -11.67
C GLY A 168 34.82 -0.79 -10.35
N ALA A 169 35.67 0.22 -10.36
CA ALA A 169 36.03 1.01 -9.19
C ALA A 169 34.87 1.90 -8.73
N THR A 170 34.72 2.01 -7.40
CA THR A 170 33.81 2.93 -6.66
C THR A 170 32.34 2.89 -7.06
N GLY A 171 31.97 1.97 -7.96
CA GLY A 171 30.67 1.98 -8.61
C GLY A 171 30.48 3.14 -9.58
N ASP A 172 31.54 3.70 -10.15
CA ASP A 172 31.51 4.73 -11.21
C ASP A 172 31.87 4.15 -12.60
N GLU A 173 31.83 2.81 -12.72
CA GLU A 173 32.05 2.07 -13.97
C GLU A 173 33.34 2.45 -14.70
N GLU A 174 34.39 2.81 -13.97
CA GLU A 174 35.76 2.99 -14.47
C GLU A 174 36.67 1.86 -13.99
N PRO A 175 37.74 1.49 -14.74
CA PRO A 175 38.66 0.44 -14.30
C PRO A 175 39.43 0.88 -13.05
N TYR A 176 39.97 2.10 -13.06
CA TYR A 176 40.81 2.64 -11.98
C TYR A 176 40.38 4.06 -11.65
N GLU A 177 40.07 4.33 -10.38
CA GLU A 177 39.73 5.68 -9.92
C GLU A 177 40.93 6.62 -10.15
N ASN A 178 40.70 7.78 -10.77
CA ASN A 178 41.75 8.76 -11.07
C ASN A 178 42.94 8.19 -11.88
N ALA A 179 42.68 7.29 -12.84
CA ALA A 179 43.72 6.60 -13.63
C ALA A 179 44.85 7.51 -14.18
N GLY A 180 44.55 8.78 -14.49
CA GLY A 180 45.53 9.77 -14.95
C GLY A 180 46.59 10.19 -13.93
N ASN A 181 46.40 9.86 -12.65
CA ASN A 181 47.34 10.15 -11.56
C ASN A 181 48.13 8.92 -11.10
N ILE A 182 47.86 7.74 -11.65
CA ILE A 182 48.48 6.52 -11.16
C ILE A 182 49.65 6.10 -12.07
N ASP A 183 50.82 5.88 -11.46
CA ASP A 183 52.05 5.44 -12.13
C ASP A 183 52.09 3.91 -12.25
N PHE A 184 51.22 3.34 -13.09
CA PHE A 184 51.29 1.92 -13.41
C PHE A 184 52.26 1.65 -14.58
N PRO A 185 52.91 0.47 -14.63
CA PRO A 185 53.51 -0.04 -15.86
C PRO A 185 52.51 0.03 -17.02
N GLU A 186 52.96 0.46 -18.21
CA GLU A 186 52.15 0.54 -19.45
C GLU A 186 51.38 -0.77 -19.76
N LEU A 187 51.87 -1.90 -19.24
CA LEU A 187 51.25 -3.23 -19.32
C LEU A 187 49.85 -3.33 -18.67
N TYR A 188 49.53 -2.51 -17.67
CA TYR A 188 48.25 -2.54 -16.96
C TYR A 188 47.28 -1.42 -17.38
N GLY A 189 47.64 -0.65 -18.41
CA GLY A 189 46.71 0.31 -19.00
C GLY A 189 45.55 -0.40 -19.68
N ILE A 190 44.32 0.06 -19.43
CA ILE A 190 43.10 -0.45 -20.06
C ILE A 190 42.53 0.67 -20.94
N THR A 191 42.36 0.41 -22.23
CA THR A 191 41.72 1.36 -23.15
C THR A 191 40.21 1.39 -22.94
N ASN A 192 39.54 2.48 -23.35
CA ASN A 192 38.07 2.58 -23.26
C ASN A 192 37.36 1.40 -23.95
N GLN A 193 37.87 0.92 -25.10
CA GLN A 193 37.28 -0.22 -25.80
C GLN A 193 37.48 -1.54 -25.02
N GLU A 194 38.66 -1.78 -24.46
CA GLU A 194 38.90 -2.98 -23.64
C GLU A 194 38.06 -2.97 -22.37
N TRP A 195 37.80 -1.78 -21.82
CA TRP A 195 36.93 -1.61 -20.67
C TRP A 195 35.45 -1.84 -21.04
N GLU A 196 34.95 -1.26 -22.13
CA GLU A 196 33.62 -1.54 -22.67
C GLU A 196 33.43 -3.06 -22.88
N ASP A 197 34.39 -3.73 -23.52
CA ASP A 197 34.36 -5.19 -23.71
C ASP A 197 34.35 -5.97 -22.37
N PHE A 198 35.09 -5.50 -21.36
CA PHE A 198 35.07 -6.07 -20.02
C PHE A 198 33.70 -5.90 -19.35
N ARG A 199 33.09 -4.71 -19.44
CA ARG A 199 31.77 -4.41 -18.87
C ARG A 199 30.69 -5.31 -19.48
N LEU A 200 30.65 -5.42 -20.81
CA LEU A 200 29.70 -6.29 -21.50
C LEU A 200 29.86 -7.76 -21.11
N TRP A 201 31.10 -8.21 -20.91
CA TRP A 201 31.37 -9.54 -20.37
C TRP A 201 30.85 -9.69 -18.93
N ALA A 202 31.08 -8.72 -18.05
CA ALA A 202 30.58 -8.76 -16.67
C ALA A 202 29.05 -8.73 -16.63
N PHE A 203 28.40 -7.95 -17.51
CA PHE A 203 26.95 -7.94 -17.64
C PHE A 203 26.40 -9.32 -18.00
N GLU A 204 27.06 -10.06 -18.90
CA GLU A 204 26.70 -11.44 -19.22
C GLU A 204 26.84 -12.37 -18.01
N VAL A 205 27.89 -12.20 -17.20
CA VAL A 205 28.09 -12.98 -15.97
C VAL A 205 26.92 -12.78 -14.99
N TYR A 206 26.52 -11.53 -14.73
CA TYR A 206 25.36 -11.23 -13.88
C TYR A 206 24.05 -11.77 -14.48
N ARG A 207 23.83 -11.58 -15.78
CA ARG A 207 22.65 -12.09 -16.47
C ARG A 207 22.55 -13.61 -16.31
N GLN A 208 23.64 -14.36 -16.50
CA GLN A 208 23.64 -15.81 -16.29
C GLN A 208 23.32 -16.19 -14.83
N ALA A 209 23.90 -15.49 -13.85
CA ALA A 209 23.70 -15.80 -12.43
C ALA A 209 22.26 -15.52 -11.95
N PHE A 210 21.63 -14.44 -12.45
CA PHE A 210 20.36 -13.94 -11.90
C PHE A 210 19.14 -14.11 -12.81
N GLN A 211 19.33 -14.30 -14.12
CA GLN A 211 18.24 -14.28 -15.11
C GLN A 211 18.02 -15.63 -15.82
N GLU A 212 18.87 -16.62 -15.57
CA GLU A 212 18.81 -17.94 -16.21
C GLU A 212 18.44 -19.08 -15.26
N GLY A 213 17.89 -20.16 -15.80
CA GLY A 213 17.48 -21.34 -15.03
C GLY A 213 16.07 -21.25 -14.41
N PRO A 214 15.64 -22.31 -13.68
CA PRO A 214 14.25 -22.48 -13.26
C PRO A 214 13.87 -21.76 -11.95
N ALA A 215 14.85 -21.33 -11.14
CA ALA A 215 14.59 -20.55 -9.92
C ALA A 215 14.11 -19.13 -10.27
N ARG A 216 13.46 -18.45 -9.30
CA ARG A 216 13.00 -17.05 -9.46
C ARG A 216 14.13 -16.20 -10.06
N LYS A 217 13.82 -15.47 -11.12
CA LYS A 217 14.73 -14.54 -11.76
C LYS A 217 14.72 -13.23 -10.98
N ILE A 218 15.88 -12.62 -10.79
CA ILE A 218 16.03 -11.37 -10.02
C ILE A 218 16.40 -10.24 -10.99
N PRO A 219 15.63 -9.13 -11.02
CA PRO A 219 15.96 -7.96 -11.85
C PRO A 219 17.35 -7.41 -11.59
N LEU A 220 17.95 -6.80 -12.62
CA LEU A 220 19.31 -6.25 -12.57
C LEU A 220 19.30 -4.73 -12.74
N LEU A 221 20.00 -3.99 -11.88
CA LEU A 221 20.22 -2.56 -12.06
C LEU A 221 21.64 -2.28 -12.56
N PHE A 222 21.74 -1.60 -13.69
CA PHE A 222 22.99 -1.23 -14.33
C PHE A 222 23.32 0.24 -14.09
N GLN A 223 24.59 0.57 -14.23
CA GLN A 223 25.11 1.94 -14.13
C GLN A 223 25.75 2.36 -15.43
N ASP A 224 25.78 3.67 -15.69
CA ASP A 224 26.43 4.28 -16.86
C ASP A 224 26.07 3.51 -18.13
N ILE A 225 24.76 3.45 -18.36
CA ILE A 225 24.08 2.87 -19.52
C ILE A 225 23.13 3.89 -20.15
N ASP A 226 23.39 5.18 -19.97
CA ASP A 226 22.52 6.25 -20.46
C ASP A 226 22.46 6.18 -22.01
N PRO A 227 21.27 6.06 -22.64
CA PRO A 227 21.14 5.88 -24.08
C PRO A 227 21.94 6.88 -24.94
N SER A 228 22.11 8.11 -24.47
CA SER A 228 22.84 9.16 -25.17
C SER A 228 24.36 9.13 -24.93
N GLN A 229 24.82 8.59 -23.79
CA GLN A 229 26.24 8.60 -23.40
C GLN A 229 26.90 7.22 -23.62
N ASP A 230 26.17 6.15 -23.36
CA ASP A 230 26.62 4.75 -23.34
C ASP A 230 25.76 3.86 -24.28
N PRO A 231 25.67 4.18 -25.58
CA PRO A 231 24.75 3.52 -26.50
C PRO A 231 25.07 2.04 -26.75
N VAL A 232 26.32 1.61 -26.53
CA VAL A 232 26.74 0.22 -26.72
C VAL A 232 26.23 -0.65 -25.58
N GLU A 233 26.45 -0.22 -24.34
CA GLU A 233 25.95 -0.87 -23.13
C GLU A 233 24.42 -0.89 -23.12
N TRP A 234 23.78 0.24 -23.45
CA TRP A 234 22.33 0.30 -23.59
C TRP A 234 21.80 -0.73 -24.60
N ALA A 235 22.39 -0.79 -25.80
CA ALA A 235 21.98 -1.77 -26.82
C ALA A 235 22.19 -3.22 -26.36
N TRP A 236 23.24 -3.48 -25.59
CA TRP A 236 23.48 -4.79 -25.02
C TRP A 236 22.43 -5.16 -23.97
N VAL A 237 22.17 -4.29 -22.99
CA VAL A 237 21.22 -4.58 -21.89
C VAL A 237 19.83 -4.82 -22.45
N THR A 238 19.35 -3.92 -23.31
CA THR A 238 18.03 -4.03 -23.95
C THR A 238 17.88 -5.24 -24.87
N GLY A 239 18.98 -5.75 -25.44
CA GLY A 239 18.99 -6.94 -26.28
C GLY A 239 19.08 -8.27 -25.53
N ASN A 240 19.55 -8.28 -24.28
CA ASN A 240 19.94 -9.51 -23.58
C ASN A 240 19.21 -9.73 -22.23
N VAL A 241 18.80 -8.68 -21.51
CA VAL A 241 18.16 -8.81 -20.19
C VAL A 241 16.64 -8.84 -20.34
N THR A 242 15.99 -9.87 -19.78
CA THR A 242 14.56 -10.16 -20.09
C THR A 242 13.62 -10.26 -18.90
N ALA A 243 14.11 -10.42 -17.67
CA ALA A 243 13.27 -10.49 -16.46
C ALA A 243 13.47 -9.23 -15.60
N GLY A 244 13.28 -8.08 -16.23
CA GLY A 244 13.40 -6.76 -15.61
C GLY A 244 14.83 -6.24 -15.52
N PHE A 245 15.03 -4.98 -15.87
CA PHE A 245 16.27 -4.28 -15.59
C PHE A 245 16.02 -2.79 -15.32
N GLY A 246 16.98 -2.14 -14.66
CA GLY A 246 16.93 -0.74 -14.35
C GLY A 246 18.24 -0.01 -14.60
N ALA A 247 18.18 1.32 -14.55
CA ALA A 247 19.33 2.20 -14.73
C ALA A 247 19.50 3.13 -13.53
N LYS A 248 20.76 3.42 -13.16
CA LYS A 248 21.07 4.55 -12.29
C LYS A 248 21.10 5.83 -13.13
N PHE A 249 20.46 6.90 -12.69
CA PHE A 249 20.50 8.21 -13.38
C PHE A 249 21.86 8.95 -13.26
N GLY A 250 22.96 8.25 -13.03
CA GLY A 250 24.27 8.87 -12.80
C GLY A 250 24.23 9.93 -11.69
N GLY A 251 25.10 10.93 -11.71
CA GLY A 251 25.00 12.07 -10.78
C GLY A 251 23.83 13.03 -11.04
N ILE A 252 22.95 12.71 -12.00
CA ILE A 252 21.87 13.56 -12.52
C ILE A 252 20.71 13.59 -11.53
N VAL A 253 19.94 14.67 -11.49
CA VAL A 253 18.78 14.89 -10.58
C VAL A 253 19.06 14.73 -9.07
N ARG A 254 20.32 14.89 -8.62
CA ARG A 254 20.71 14.96 -7.19
C ARG A 254 20.70 16.39 -6.65
N GLY A 255 19.53 17.00 -6.70
CA GLY A 255 19.33 18.43 -6.49
C GLY A 255 18.24 18.91 -7.44
N HIS A 256 18.12 20.23 -7.58
CA HIS A 256 17.20 20.81 -8.55
C HIS A 256 17.82 21.94 -9.35
N HIS A 257 17.41 22.06 -10.61
CA HIS A 257 17.81 23.13 -11.51
C HIS A 257 19.34 23.19 -11.76
N LEU A 258 20.01 22.05 -11.63
CA LEU A 258 21.44 21.91 -11.86
C LEU A 258 21.73 21.66 -13.34
N THR A 259 22.93 22.02 -13.79
CA THR A 259 23.33 21.86 -15.18
C THR A 259 23.26 20.40 -15.62
N LYS A 260 22.62 20.17 -16.77
CA LYS A 260 22.33 18.89 -17.41
C LYS A 260 21.25 18.04 -16.72
N SER A 261 20.46 18.59 -15.80
CA SER A 261 19.45 17.78 -15.14
C SER A 261 18.37 17.22 -16.09
N ASN A 262 18.10 17.91 -17.21
CA ASN A 262 17.15 17.46 -18.24
C ASN A 262 17.64 16.27 -19.08
N THR A 263 18.89 15.83 -18.94
CA THR A 263 19.37 14.65 -19.68
C THR A 263 18.65 13.39 -19.22
N ALA A 264 18.35 13.26 -17.92
CA ALA A 264 17.58 12.12 -17.41
C ALA A 264 16.17 12.07 -18.03
N THR A 265 15.52 13.22 -18.18
CA THR A 265 14.21 13.33 -18.84
C THR A 265 14.29 12.94 -20.32
N THR A 266 15.31 13.41 -21.01
CA THR A 266 15.50 13.12 -22.45
C THR A 266 15.78 11.63 -22.70
N ASP A 267 16.56 11.00 -21.82
CA ASP A 267 17.06 9.65 -22.02
C ASP A 267 16.09 8.56 -21.50
N PHE A 268 15.34 8.83 -20.43
CA PHE A 268 14.60 7.79 -19.72
C PHE A 268 13.09 7.98 -19.63
N LYS A 269 12.55 9.21 -19.75
CA LYS A 269 11.13 9.46 -19.47
C LYS A 269 10.22 8.63 -20.38
N ASP A 270 10.53 8.54 -21.67
CA ASP A 270 9.79 7.77 -22.67
C ASP A 270 9.93 6.24 -22.51
N LYS A 271 10.74 5.78 -21.55
CA LYS A 271 10.96 4.36 -21.23
C LYS A 271 10.37 3.97 -19.88
N ALA A 272 10.23 4.94 -18.99
CA ALA A 272 9.75 4.75 -17.63
C ALA A 272 8.30 5.19 -17.41
N VAL A 273 7.83 6.24 -18.09
CA VAL A 273 6.49 6.84 -17.88
C VAL A 273 5.63 6.63 -19.12
N ASP A 274 4.42 6.11 -18.94
CA ASP A 274 3.49 5.74 -20.02
C ASP A 274 4.20 4.91 -21.11
N SER A 275 4.76 3.78 -20.67
CA SER A 275 5.69 3.01 -21.47
C SER A 275 5.56 1.51 -21.22
N ASP A 276 5.27 0.76 -22.28
CA ASP A 276 5.32 -0.71 -22.31
C ASP A 276 6.75 -1.28 -22.11
N PHE A 277 7.78 -0.42 -22.10
CA PHE A 277 9.17 -0.85 -21.97
C PHE A 277 9.50 -1.36 -20.56
N GLY A 278 8.95 -0.73 -19.53
CA GLY A 278 9.18 -1.15 -18.14
C GLY A 278 10.63 -0.95 -17.65
N LEU A 279 11.13 0.29 -17.67
CA LEU A 279 12.42 0.63 -17.06
C LEU A 279 12.21 1.13 -15.62
N PHE A 280 12.80 0.44 -14.64
CA PHE A 280 12.94 1.03 -13.30
C PHE A 280 14.25 1.79 -13.17
N SER A 281 14.33 2.69 -12.20
CA SER A 281 15.52 3.51 -12.01
C SER A 281 15.79 3.80 -10.54
N ARG A 282 17.06 4.12 -10.24
CA ARG A 282 17.51 4.44 -8.89
C ARG A 282 18.46 5.63 -8.90
N ASN A 283 18.41 6.44 -7.86
CA ASN A 283 19.37 7.51 -7.64
C ASN A 283 19.63 7.71 -6.15
N GLU A 284 20.76 8.33 -5.83
CA GLU A 284 21.25 8.47 -4.46
C GLU A 284 21.02 9.88 -3.92
N MET A 285 20.58 9.98 -2.66
CA MET A 285 20.89 11.13 -1.81
C MET A 285 22.09 10.78 -0.93
N ASP A 286 23.27 11.18 -1.39
CA ASP A 286 24.55 11.03 -0.66
C ASP A 286 24.69 12.11 0.44
N GLN A 287 25.89 12.65 0.68
CA GLN A 287 26.09 13.75 1.64
C GLN A 287 25.82 15.13 1.05
N THR A 288 25.26 15.20 -0.17
CA THR A 288 24.89 16.45 -0.86
C THR A 288 23.96 17.32 -0.01
N TRP A 289 23.07 16.72 0.79
CA TRP A 289 22.19 17.46 1.69
C TRP A 289 22.94 18.32 2.74
N GLN A 290 24.19 17.97 3.07
CA GLN A 290 25.03 18.73 4.01
C GLN A 290 25.82 19.86 3.32
N LYS A 291 25.85 19.88 1.98
CA LYS A 291 26.66 20.81 1.20
C LYS A 291 26.02 22.19 1.13
N THR A 292 26.83 23.20 0.84
CA THR A 292 26.44 24.61 0.90
C THR A 292 25.16 24.92 0.15
N PHE A 293 24.96 24.32 -1.04
CA PHE A 293 23.76 24.51 -1.85
C PHE A 293 22.47 24.08 -1.14
N PHE A 294 22.44 22.86 -0.57
CA PHE A 294 21.27 22.37 0.16
C PHE A 294 21.02 23.17 1.43
N GLN A 295 22.09 23.61 2.10
CA GLN A 295 22.02 24.40 3.33
C GLN A 295 21.46 25.83 3.12
N LEU A 296 21.31 26.30 1.88
CA LEU A 296 20.58 27.54 1.59
C LEU A 296 19.12 27.48 2.04
N ASN A 297 18.49 26.31 1.88
CA ASN A 297 17.18 25.95 2.41
C ASN A 297 16.96 24.44 2.18
N ILE A 298 17.09 23.63 3.23
CA ILE A 298 17.06 22.17 3.09
C ILE A 298 15.67 21.65 2.69
N ARG A 299 14.60 22.19 3.26
CA ARG A 299 13.20 21.79 2.99
C ARG A 299 12.84 22.04 1.52
N LEU A 300 13.18 23.22 1.02
CA LEU A 300 12.99 23.61 -0.38
C LEU A 300 13.80 22.71 -1.31
N ASN A 301 15.09 22.50 -1.01
CA ASN A 301 15.95 21.67 -1.86
C ASN A 301 15.47 20.22 -1.91
N MET A 302 15.06 19.63 -0.78
CA MET A 302 14.51 18.27 -0.74
C MET A 302 13.25 18.13 -1.58
N TYR A 303 12.30 19.06 -1.43
CA TYR A 303 11.06 19.07 -2.21
C TYR A 303 11.33 19.12 -3.73
N TRP A 304 12.10 20.12 -4.18
CA TRP A 304 12.36 20.27 -5.62
C TRP A 304 13.24 19.15 -6.19
N THR A 305 14.08 18.54 -5.37
CA THR A 305 14.81 17.33 -5.76
C THR A 305 13.86 16.15 -5.95
N ALA A 306 12.86 15.97 -5.07
CA ALA A 306 11.82 14.96 -5.26
C ALA A 306 11.03 15.18 -6.56
N VAL A 307 10.59 16.42 -6.80
CA VAL A 307 9.84 16.81 -8.02
C VAL A 307 10.64 16.52 -9.29
N GLU A 308 11.89 16.96 -9.34
CA GLU A 308 12.74 16.82 -10.52
C GLU A 308 13.15 15.37 -10.79
N GLN A 309 13.29 14.56 -9.75
CA GLN A 309 13.52 13.11 -9.87
C GLN A 309 12.28 12.34 -10.34
N LEU A 310 11.09 12.71 -9.88
CA LEU A 310 9.84 12.08 -10.31
C LEU A 310 9.55 12.34 -11.78
N HIS A 311 9.95 13.48 -12.33
CA HIS A 311 9.65 13.84 -13.71
C HIS A 311 10.14 12.86 -14.80
N PRO A 312 11.41 12.38 -14.77
CA PRO A 312 11.87 11.30 -15.64
C PRO A 312 11.41 9.90 -15.22
N GLY A 313 10.67 9.75 -14.11
CA GLY A 313 10.20 8.45 -13.61
C GLY A 313 11.18 7.74 -12.66
N LEU A 314 11.83 8.47 -11.74
CA LEU A 314 12.67 7.82 -10.73
C LEU A 314 11.85 6.85 -9.87
N SER A 315 12.27 5.58 -9.82
CA SER A 315 11.57 4.53 -9.06
C SER A 315 12.02 4.45 -7.60
N VAL A 316 13.33 4.48 -7.36
CA VAL A 316 13.94 4.31 -6.04
C VAL A 316 14.83 5.51 -5.71
N TRP A 317 14.49 6.21 -4.62
CA TRP A 317 15.33 7.25 -4.05
C TRP A 317 16.08 6.73 -2.83
N ASP A 318 17.38 6.53 -3.01
CA ASP A 318 18.21 5.82 -2.06
C ASP A 318 18.98 6.77 -1.14
N VAL A 319 18.58 6.85 0.13
CA VAL A 319 18.91 7.96 1.02
C VAL A 319 19.82 7.50 2.16
N THR A 320 20.92 8.23 2.38
CA THR A 320 21.85 7.90 3.47
C THR A 320 21.20 7.94 4.85
N GLN A 321 21.60 7.03 5.74
CA GLN A 321 21.13 7.00 7.13
C GLN A 321 21.27 8.36 7.84
N SER A 322 22.35 9.10 7.58
CA SER A 322 22.56 10.44 8.16
C SER A 322 21.51 11.46 7.68
N CYS A 323 21.05 11.34 6.43
CA CYS A 323 19.96 12.18 5.94
C CYS A 323 18.64 11.72 6.58
N LEU A 324 18.32 10.42 6.55
CA LEU A 324 17.10 9.91 7.19
C LEU A 324 17.01 10.30 8.67
N GLY A 325 18.13 10.22 9.39
CA GLY A 325 18.26 10.64 10.80
C GLY A 325 17.93 12.11 11.07
N ASN A 326 18.08 12.99 10.08
CA ASN A 326 17.83 14.43 10.21
C ASN A 326 16.42 14.85 9.75
N THR A 327 15.65 13.95 9.13
CA THR A 327 14.35 14.26 8.51
C THR A 327 13.41 15.06 9.41
N TYR A 328 13.26 14.65 10.68
CA TYR A 328 12.38 15.31 11.65
C TYR A 328 13.01 16.55 12.31
N ILE A 329 14.34 16.68 12.28
CA ILE A 329 15.06 17.83 12.84
C ILE A 329 14.93 19.02 11.89
N ASP A 330 15.12 18.74 10.60
CA ASP A 330 15.14 19.73 9.52
C ASP A 330 13.79 19.84 8.79
N ASP A 331 12.79 19.06 9.20
CA ASP A 331 11.38 19.09 8.79
C ASP A 331 11.16 18.93 7.27
N TYR A 332 11.70 17.85 6.68
CA TYR A 332 11.56 17.54 5.25
C TYR A 332 10.90 16.20 4.94
N THR A 333 10.21 15.57 5.90
CA THR A 333 9.47 14.31 5.69
C THR A 333 8.48 14.41 4.54
N PHE A 334 7.81 15.57 4.39
CA PHE A 334 6.83 15.82 3.33
C PHE A 334 7.41 15.64 1.91
N ALA A 335 8.72 15.83 1.71
CA ALA A 335 9.36 15.61 0.41
C ALA A 335 9.48 14.11 0.08
N PHE A 336 9.71 13.27 1.10
CA PHE A 336 9.74 11.81 0.96
C PHE A 336 8.34 11.23 0.79
N GLU A 337 7.36 11.73 1.52
CA GLU A 337 5.94 11.36 1.33
C GLU A 337 5.46 11.74 -0.07
N PHE A 338 5.81 12.95 -0.55
CA PHE A 338 5.52 13.34 -1.92
C PHE A 338 6.22 12.42 -2.95
N PHE A 339 7.48 12.05 -2.73
CA PHE A 339 8.17 11.10 -3.60
C PHE A 339 7.46 9.74 -3.64
N ASN A 340 7.17 9.18 -2.46
CA ASN A 340 6.49 7.89 -2.32
C ASN A 340 5.09 7.86 -2.95
N THR A 341 4.39 8.99 -2.91
CA THR A 341 3.05 9.14 -3.50
C THR A 341 3.07 8.90 -5.01
N TRP A 342 4.14 9.30 -5.69
CA TRP A 342 4.18 9.38 -7.16
C TRP A 342 5.20 8.44 -7.83
N ALA A 343 6.10 7.82 -7.06
CA ALA A 343 7.19 6.99 -7.61
C ALA A 343 6.68 5.77 -8.39
N ALA A 344 5.58 5.15 -7.93
CA ALA A 344 4.96 3.99 -8.58
C ALA A 344 4.00 4.36 -9.72
N GLU A 345 3.65 5.64 -9.87
CA GLU A 345 2.59 6.10 -10.76
C GLU A 345 3.13 6.27 -12.19
N LEU A 346 3.53 5.16 -12.80
CA LEU A 346 4.23 5.13 -14.09
C LEU A 346 3.31 4.80 -15.29
N ASP A 347 2.19 4.14 -15.05
CA ASP A 347 1.24 3.69 -16.09
C ASP A 347 -0.13 4.36 -15.87
N PRO A 348 -0.66 5.17 -16.82
CA PRO A 348 -1.89 5.93 -16.60
C PRO A 348 -3.11 5.12 -16.12
N PRO A 349 -3.46 3.95 -16.70
CA PRO A 349 -4.63 3.20 -16.29
C PRO A 349 -4.61 2.76 -14.83
N THR A 350 -3.44 2.35 -14.32
CA THR A 350 -3.25 1.88 -12.94
C THR A 350 -2.79 2.98 -11.99
N ALA A 351 -2.45 4.15 -12.52
CA ALA A 351 -2.00 5.27 -11.71
C ALA A 351 -3.13 5.81 -10.85
N ARG A 352 -2.81 6.20 -9.62
CA ARG A 352 -3.75 6.84 -8.69
C ARG A 352 -4.28 8.20 -9.14
N GLY A 353 -3.67 8.81 -10.16
CA GLY A 353 -3.93 10.19 -10.54
C GLY A 353 -2.76 10.83 -11.25
N GLY A 354 -2.72 12.16 -11.26
CA GLY A 354 -1.66 12.94 -11.87
C GLY A 354 -1.53 14.34 -11.28
N PHE A 355 -0.46 15.03 -11.67
CA PHE A 355 -0.18 16.41 -11.27
C PHE A 355 0.53 17.19 -12.36
N SER A 356 0.37 18.52 -12.29
CA SER A 356 1.19 19.51 -12.99
C SER A 356 1.75 20.51 -11.98
N ILE A 357 3.04 20.41 -11.66
CA ILE A 357 3.76 21.38 -10.83
C ILE A 357 4.28 22.51 -11.72
N LEU A 358 3.80 23.71 -11.42
CA LEU A 358 3.92 24.88 -12.26
C LEU A 358 5.30 25.52 -12.13
N HIS A 359 6.03 25.51 -13.23
CA HIS A 359 7.44 25.84 -13.26
C HIS A 359 7.85 26.43 -14.63
N GLU A 360 8.81 27.34 -14.63
CA GLU A 360 9.51 27.81 -15.83
C GLU A 360 11.01 27.73 -15.54
N GLY A 361 11.74 26.93 -16.32
CA GLY A 361 13.20 26.87 -16.27
C GLY A 361 13.82 27.77 -17.34
N LEU A 362 14.76 28.63 -16.96
CA LEU A 362 15.44 29.50 -17.92
C LEU A 362 16.65 28.78 -18.55
N ASP A 363 16.40 27.78 -19.40
CA ASP A 363 17.47 27.00 -20.03
C ASP A 363 18.33 27.85 -20.97
N SER A 364 19.54 28.18 -20.54
CA SER A 364 20.52 28.93 -21.33
C SER A 364 20.95 28.21 -22.61
N SER A 365 20.71 26.89 -22.74
CA SER A 365 21.03 26.16 -23.97
C SER A 365 20.01 26.42 -25.10
N ASP A 366 18.79 26.89 -24.77
CA ASP A 366 17.72 27.14 -25.73
C ASP A 366 17.99 28.42 -26.54
N THR A 367 18.39 28.25 -27.80
CA THR A 367 18.65 29.35 -28.73
C THR A 367 17.40 29.88 -29.43
N VAL A 368 16.27 29.19 -29.32
CA VAL A 368 14.98 29.62 -29.86
C VAL A 368 14.34 30.60 -28.87
N LYS A 369 14.21 30.21 -27.60
CA LYS A 369 13.68 31.07 -26.54
C LYS A 369 14.65 32.19 -26.17
N PHE A 370 15.96 31.92 -26.17
CA PHE A 370 17.01 32.89 -25.88
C PHE A 370 18.00 33.06 -27.05
N PRO A 371 17.65 33.83 -28.10
CA PRO A 371 18.50 34.02 -29.27
C PRO A 371 19.90 34.55 -28.94
N GLU A 372 20.93 33.97 -29.55
CA GLU A 372 22.33 34.37 -29.32
C GLU A 372 22.62 35.83 -29.68
N SER A 373 21.86 36.40 -30.62
CA SER A 373 21.98 37.81 -31.01
C SER A 373 21.57 38.78 -29.89
N ILE A 374 20.81 38.32 -28.90
CA ILE A 374 20.32 39.11 -27.76
C ILE A 374 21.10 38.75 -26.50
N TYR A 375 21.30 37.46 -26.23
CA TYR A 375 21.86 36.95 -24.97
C TYR A 375 23.31 36.45 -25.09
N GLY A 376 23.96 36.70 -26.22
CA GLY A 376 25.31 36.22 -26.51
C GLY A 376 25.37 34.73 -26.86
N PRO A 377 26.57 34.23 -27.27
CA PRO A 377 26.74 32.86 -27.74
C PRO A 377 26.26 31.82 -26.73
N ALA A 378 25.51 30.83 -27.21
CA ALA A 378 25.08 29.66 -26.45
C ALA A 378 26.28 28.74 -26.22
N ASN A 379 26.94 28.98 -25.10
CA ASN A 379 28.09 28.21 -24.63
C ASN A 379 27.99 28.08 -23.12
N ILE A 380 28.14 26.86 -22.60
CA ILE A 380 28.07 26.56 -21.16
C ILE A 380 29.05 27.39 -20.31
N ASN A 381 30.15 27.88 -20.89
CA ASN A 381 31.15 28.69 -20.19
C ASN A 381 30.85 30.21 -20.25
N ASN A 382 29.79 30.62 -20.94
CA ASN A 382 29.44 32.03 -21.11
C ASN A 382 28.58 32.53 -19.93
N GLU A 383 29.21 32.84 -18.80
CA GLU A 383 28.53 33.36 -17.60
C GLU A 383 27.57 34.54 -17.88
N GLN A 384 27.97 35.42 -18.82
CA GLN A 384 27.18 36.59 -19.16
C GLN A 384 25.82 36.23 -19.77
N ARG A 385 25.72 35.12 -20.51
CA ARG A 385 24.46 34.65 -21.09
C ARG A 385 23.43 34.33 -20.00
N TYR A 386 23.84 33.58 -18.97
CA TYR A 386 22.97 33.27 -17.83
C TYR A 386 22.51 34.53 -17.10
N ILE A 387 23.43 35.48 -16.88
CA ILE A 387 23.16 36.75 -16.23
C ILE A 387 22.16 37.58 -17.05
N ASP A 388 22.37 37.69 -18.36
CA ASP A 388 21.51 38.47 -19.26
C ASP A 388 20.11 37.87 -19.38
N ILE A 389 20.00 36.53 -19.40
CA ILE A 389 18.72 35.83 -19.39
C ILE A 389 17.97 36.11 -18.08
N CYS A 390 18.59 35.89 -16.91
CA CYS A 390 17.96 36.21 -15.62
C CYS A 390 17.58 37.70 -15.51
N ALA A 391 18.42 38.60 -16.01
CA ALA A 391 18.13 40.04 -16.00
C ALA A 391 16.89 40.39 -16.82
N ALA A 392 16.65 39.71 -17.95
CA ALA A 392 15.43 39.90 -18.75
C ALA A 392 14.15 39.48 -18.02
N TYR A 393 14.27 38.57 -17.04
CA TYR A 393 13.17 38.01 -16.25
C TYR A 393 13.15 38.54 -14.79
N ALA A 394 13.98 39.53 -14.45
CA ALA A 394 14.12 40.03 -13.09
C ALA A 394 12.81 40.61 -12.52
N SER A 395 11.92 41.13 -13.36
CA SER A 395 10.58 41.60 -12.93
C SER A 395 9.66 40.46 -12.47
N ARG A 396 10.01 39.21 -12.79
CA ARG A 396 9.35 37.99 -12.34
C ARG A 396 10.10 37.32 -11.17
N GLY A 397 11.12 37.99 -10.63
CA GLY A 397 11.95 37.53 -9.52
C GLY A 397 13.17 36.67 -9.91
N ALA A 398 13.45 36.54 -11.22
CA ALA A 398 14.58 35.76 -11.69
C ALA A 398 15.93 36.37 -11.27
N LEU A 399 16.89 35.53 -10.89
CA LEU A 399 18.20 35.93 -10.43
C LEU A 399 19.25 34.83 -10.67
N MET A 400 20.46 35.26 -10.99
CA MET A 400 21.65 34.42 -11.06
C MET A 400 22.54 34.73 -9.85
N ASN A 401 22.57 33.84 -8.85
CA ASN A 401 23.35 34.08 -7.63
C ASN A 401 24.78 33.53 -7.72
N ASP A 402 25.04 32.54 -8.57
CA ASP A 402 26.34 31.91 -8.74
C ASP A 402 26.53 31.42 -10.19
N SER A 403 26.81 32.36 -11.09
CA SER A 403 27.01 32.07 -12.53
C SER A 403 28.18 31.13 -12.79
N PHE A 404 29.24 31.25 -12.00
CA PHE A 404 30.43 30.44 -12.14
C PHE A 404 30.12 28.97 -11.91
N ALA A 405 29.37 28.64 -10.84
CA ALA A 405 29.00 27.25 -10.54
C ALA A 405 28.22 26.60 -11.70
N ALA A 406 27.30 27.32 -12.33
CA ALA A 406 26.56 26.81 -13.49
C ALA A 406 27.47 26.42 -14.67
N THR A 407 28.64 27.06 -14.84
CA THR A 407 29.61 26.68 -15.89
C THR A 407 30.38 25.39 -15.59
N LYS A 408 30.34 24.89 -14.34
CA LYS A 408 31.14 23.74 -13.89
C LYS A 408 30.40 22.41 -13.89
N GLY A 409 29.09 22.43 -14.18
CA GLY A 409 28.26 21.23 -14.16
C GLY A 409 27.81 20.83 -12.76
N GLN A 410 26.85 19.90 -12.71
CA GLN A 410 26.14 19.54 -11.49
C GLN A 410 27.00 19.02 -10.33
N VAL A 411 28.10 18.30 -10.59
CA VAL A 411 28.97 17.76 -9.53
C VAL A 411 29.59 18.89 -8.71
N TYR A 412 30.04 19.95 -9.38
CA TYR A 412 30.54 21.14 -8.72
C TYR A 412 29.40 21.92 -8.07
N GLN A 413 28.26 22.08 -8.75
CA GLN A 413 27.14 22.85 -8.21
C GLN A 413 26.61 22.27 -6.90
N ARG A 414 26.41 20.96 -6.83
CA ARG A 414 25.91 20.30 -5.62
C ARG A 414 26.90 20.36 -4.45
N ASP A 415 28.21 20.44 -4.73
CA ASP A 415 29.25 20.53 -3.69
C ASP A 415 29.46 21.98 -3.20
N ALA A 416 29.52 22.96 -4.11
CA ALA A 416 30.09 24.27 -3.85
C ALA A 416 29.23 25.47 -4.25
N GLN A 417 28.07 25.29 -4.88
CA GLN A 417 27.22 26.42 -5.28
C GLN A 417 26.73 27.20 -4.05
N THR A 418 26.89 28.52 -4.09
CA THR A 418 26.66 29.39 -2.93
C THR A 418 25.34 30.16 -2.96
N GLY A 419 24.54 30.00 -4.02
CA GLY A 419 23.25 30.65 -4.16
C GLY A 419 22.32 29.93 -5.14
N PHE A 420 21.06 30.35 -5.18
CA PHE A 420 20.08 29.78 -6.11
C PHE A 420 20.19 30.41 -7.52
N ASN A 421 20.21 29.59 -8.55
CA ASN A 421 20.28 30.01 -9.95
C ASN A 421 18.97 29.65 -10.67
N ASP A 422 18.36 30.57 -11.40
CA ASP A 422 17.14 30.27 -12.19
C ASP A 422 17.42 30.01 -13.66
N SER A 423 18.62 30.40 -14.11
CA SER A 423 19.15 29.98 -15.40
C SER A 423 20.28 29.00 -15.19
N SER A 424 20.27 27.95 -15.98
CA SER A 424 21.30 26.91 -16.00
C SER A 424 21.34 26.32 -17.42
N TRP A 425 22.10 25.24 -17.63
CA TRP A 425 22.33 24.67 -18.96
C TRP A 425 21.73 23.28 -19.07
N LEU A 426 20.86 23.03 -20.07
CA LEU A 426 20.14 21.76 -20.26
C LEU A 426 19.32 21.39 -19.01
N ILE A 427 18.43 22.29 -18.60
CA ILE A 427 17.45 22.13 -17.52
C ILE A 427 16.03 22.05 -18.10
N VAL A 428 15.07 21.53 -17.33
CA VAL A 428 13.67 21.40 -17.77
C VAL A 428 13.07 22.80 -17.99
N PRO A 429 12.66 23.18 -19.23
CA PRO A 429 12.19 24.53 -19.51
C PRO A 429 10.73 24.78 -19.10
N GLY A 430 9.91 23.72 -19.04
CA GLY A 430 8.48 23.76 -18.74
C GLY A 430 8.13 23.28 -17.33
N ASN A 431 6.88 22.87 -17.13
CA ASN A 431 6.40 22.31 -15.87
C ASN A 431 7.00 20.94 -15.58
N TYR A 432 6.91 20.52 -14.31
CA TYR A 432 7.15 19.13 -13.92
C TYR A 432 5.81 18.41 -13.80
N GLU A 433 5.58 17.43 -14.68
CA GLU A 433 4.25 16.86 -14.91
C GLU A 433 4.24 15.35 -14.84
N ARG A 434 3.09 14.82 -14.40
CA ARG A 434 2.70 13.41 -14.39
C ARG A 434 1.23 13.32 -14.82
N PHE A 435 0.97 12.85 -16.03
CA PHE A 435 -0.37 12.63 -16.62
C PHE A 435 -1.33 13.84 -16.66
N ILE A 436 -0.94 15.01 -16.18
CA ILE A 436 -1.64 16.27 -16.34
C ILE A 436 -0.65 17.25 -16.95
N THR A 437 -0.97 17.79 -18.13
CA THR A 437 -0.11 18.71 -18.85
C THR A 437 -0.75 20.06 -19.01
N GLN A 438 -0.05 21.12 -18.61
CA GLN A 438 -0.49 22.48 -18.93
C GLN A 438 -0.29 22.74 -20.41
N MET A 439 -1.37 23.15 -21.08
CA MET A 439 -1.35 23.51 -22.49
C MET A 439 -0.79 24.93 -22.68
N ASP A 440 0.17 25.05 -23.59
CA ASP A 440 0.82 26.30 -24.00
C ASP A 440 1.19 27.24 -22.82
N PRO A 441 1.99 26.74 -21.85
CA PRO A 441 2.13 27.38 -20.55
C PRO A 441 2.69 28.81 -20.63
N ASP A 442 3.56 29.09 -21.59
CA ASP A 442 4.20 30.41 -21.76
C ASP A 442 3.28 31.47 -22.38
N ASN A 443 2.21 31.06 -23.09
CA ASN A 443 1.21 31.98 -23.62
C ASN A 443 -0.06 32.04 -22.77
N THR A 444 -0.32 31.04 -21.92
CA THR A 444 -1.50 30.98 -21.04
C THR A 444 -1.21 31.46 -19.62
N SER A 445 0.07 31.56 -19.25
CA SER A 445 0.50 31.99 -17.91
C SER A 445 1.83 32.76 -17.94
N LYS A 446 2.30 33.15 -16.75
CA LYS A 446 3.59 33.81 -16.51
C LYS A 446 4.36 33.04 -15.43
N GLY A 447 5.52 32.48 -15.77
CA GLY A 447 6.42 31.87 -14.78
C GLY A 447 6.99 32.91 -13.81
N LEU A 448 7.03 32.55 -12.53
CA LEU A 448 7.51 33.38 -11.42
C LEU A 448 8.61 32.65 -10.65
N PHE A 449 9.50 33.46 -10.08
CA PHE A 449 10.65 33.04 -9.30
C PHE A 449 10.64 33.82 -7.99
N ARG A 450 11.02 33.21 -6.86
CA ARG A 450 11.17 33.92 -5.58
C ARG A 450 9.90 34.69 -5.16
N ILE A 451 8.77 33.99 -5.11
CA ILE A 451 7.41 34.56 -5.04
C ILE A 451 7.23 35.50 -3.84
N ASN A 452 7.78 35.15 -2.67
CA ASN A 452 7.73 35.95 -1.45
C ASN A 452 9.03 36.76 -1.19
N GLY A 453 9.76 37.10 -2.25
CA GLY A 453 11.03 37.82 -2.18
C GLY A 453 12.26 36.89 -2.09
N PRO A 454 13.45 37.44 -1.74
CA PRO A 454 14.69 36.66 -1.72
C PRO A 454 14.57 35.38 -0.88
N LEU A 455 15.01 34.26 -1.44
CA LEU A 455 14.96 32.96 -0.76
C LEU A 455 15.91 32.94 0.44
N THR A 456 15.41 32.40 1.54
CA THR A 456 16.14 32.21 2.80
C THR A 456 15.95 30.78 3.29
N THR A 457 16.63 30.42 4.37
CA THR A 457 16.45 29.11 5.03
C THR A 457 15.04 28.86 5.55
N ALA A 458 14.23 29.92 5.72
CA ALA A 458 12.85 29.85 6.20
C ALA A 458 11.79 30.01 5.10
N SER A 459 12.20 30.25 3.85
CA SER A 459 11.26 30.37 2.72
C SER A 459 10.48 29.08 2.52
N HIS A 460 9.23 29.20 2.10
CA HIS A 460 8.40 28.03 1.79
C HIS A 460 8.98 27.33 0.55
N PRO A 461 8.94 25.99 0.45
CA PRO A 461 9.41 25.27 -0.76
C PRO A 461 8.84 25.82 -2.08
N TYR A 462 7.55 26.16 -2.08
CA TYR A 462 6.83 26.68 -3.25
C TYR A 462 7.20 28.14 -3.60
N ASP A 463 7.93 28.86 -2.74
CA ASP A 463 8.40 30.21 -3.07
C ASP A 463 9.47 30.19 -4.18
N ARG A 464 10.04 29.02 -4.48
CA ARG A 464 11.08 28.88 -5.50
C ARG A 464 10.56 29.20 -6.89
N TYR A 465 9.49 28.54 -7.30
CA TYR A 465 8.89 28.61 -8.64
C TYR A 465 7.38 28.48 -8.54
N ALA A 466 6.68 29.19 -9.41
CA ALA A 466 5.23 29.15 -9.56
C ALA A 466 4.84 29.69 -10.94
N ARG A 467 3.56 29.63 -11.30
CA ARG A 467 3.00 30.40 -12.43
C ARG A 467 1.85 31.26 -11.95
N SER A 468 1.66 32.41 -12.61
CA SER A 468 0.53 33.30 -12.35
C SER A 468 -0.24 33.61 -13.61
N PHE A 469 -1.45 34.15 -13.43
CA PHE A 469 -2.09 34.92 -14.49
C PHE A 469 -1.24 36.15 -14.86
N ASP A 470 -1.53 36.73 -16.03
CA ASP A 470 -0.97 38.00 -16.48
C ASP A 470 -2.05 38.75 -17.26
N SER A 471 -3.07 39.20 -16.53
CA SER A 471 -4.23 39.91 -17.08
C SER A 471 -3.84 41.12 -17.92
N ALA A 472 -2.73 41.78 -17.58
CA ALA A 472 -2.15 42.88 -18.35
C ALA A 472 -1.76 42.51 -19.79
N THR A 473 -1.43 41.23 -20.06
CA THR A 473 -1.12 40.71 -21.39
C THR A 473 -2.20 39.79 -21.95
N GLY A 474 -3.34 39.67 -21.26
CA GLY A 474 -4.49 38.87 -21.67
C GLY A 474 -4.44 37.40 -21.26
N LYS A 475 -3.49 37.01 -20.41
CA LYS A 475 -3.32 35.62 -19.94
C LYS A 475 -4.19 35.36 -18.71
N ASN A 476 -5.50 35.22 -18.95
CA ASN A 476 -6.51 35.09 -17.91
C ASN A 476 -6.97 33.65 -17.66
N THR A 477 -6.44 32.68 -18.40
CA THR A 477 -6.84 31.27 -18.26
C THR A 477 -5.66 30.36 -18.53
N MET A 478 -5.42 29.41 -17.62
CA MET A 478 -4.52 28.27 -17.84
C MET A 478 -5.35 27.05 -18.16
N TYR A 479 -4.91 26.27 -19.14
CA TYR A 479 -5.61 25.08 -19.64
C TYR A 479 -4.76 23.85 -19.36
N PHE A 480 -5.40 22.77 -18.94
CA PHE A 480 -4.73 21.50 -18.64
C PHE A 480 -5.44 20.35 -19.33
N ASP A 481 -4.65 19.46 -19.90
CA ASP A 481 -5.05 18.22 -20.54
C ASP A 481 -4.74 17.07 -19.56
N ILE A 482 -5.72 16.20 -19.32
CA ILE A 482 -5.56 15.00 -18.50
C ILE A 482 -5.38 13.83 -19.46
N HIS A 483 -4.38 13.00 -19.20
CA HIS A 483 -4.11 11.83 -20.03
C HIS A 483 -5.37 10.94 -20.20
N ASP A 484 -5.81 10.72 -21.44
CA ASP A 484 -7.08 10.03 -21.77
C ASP A 484 -7.25 8.65 -21.10
N ASN A 485 -6.14 7.93 -20.87
CA ASN A 485 -6.17 6.60 -20.24
C ASN A 485 -6.09 6.64 -18.70
N LEU A 486 -5.95 7.82 -18.08
CA LEU A 486 -5.86 7.94 -16.63
C LEU A 486 -7.16 7.50 -15.96
N LEU A 487 -8.31 7.81 -16.56
CA LEU A 487 -9.62 7.57 -15.99
C LEU A 487 -10.46 6.64 -16.88
N PRO A 488 -10.27 5.31 -16.77
CA PRO A 488 -10.93 4.34 -17.66
C PRO A 488 -12.42 4.13 -17.35
N SER A 489 -12.88 4.47 -16.15
CA SER A 489 -14.28 4.30 -15.73
C SER A 489 -14.92 5.62 -15.29
N ARG A 490 -16.11 5.92 -15.81
CA ARG A 490 -16.91 7.10 -15.47
C ARG A 490 -17.65 7.00 -14.12
N SER A 491 -17.58 5.86 -13.44
CA SER A 491 -18.26 5.63 -12.15
C SER A 491 -17.42 6.03 -10.93
N GLN A 492 -16.20 6.53 -11.15
CA GLN A 492 -15.23 6.78 -10.11
C GLN A 492 -15.19 8.26 -9.70
N SER A 493 -15.27 8.54 -8.41
CA SER A 493 -15.01 9.88 -7.89
C SER A 493 -13.55 10.27 -8.01
N VAL A 494 -13.29 11.54 -8.31
CA VAL A 494 -11.93 12.11 -8.34
C VAL A 494 -11.86 13.35 -7.46
N ARG A 495 -10.74 13.52 -6.77
CA ARG A 495 -10.41 14.72 -6.02
C ARG A 495 -9.55 15.63 -6.88
N LEU A 496 -10.06 16.83 -7.13
CA LEU A 496 -9.35 17.91 -7.81
C LEU A 496 -8.75 18.85 -6.75
N SER A 497 -7.45 19.12 -6.85
CA SER A 497 -6.72 20.00 -5.93
C SER A 497 -5.98 21.11 -6.67
N VAL A 498 -5.98 22.32 -6.09
CA VAL A 498 -5.17 23.45 -6.57
C VAL A 498 -4.38 24.04 -5.41
N ILE A 499 -3.05 24.08 -5.54
CA ILE A 499 -2.18 24.79 -4.60
C ILE A 499 -1.95 26.21 -5.10
N TYR A 500 -2.34 27.20 -4.29
CA TYR A 500 -2.28 28.62 -4.63
C TYR A 500 -1.70 29.45 -3.48
N LEU A 501 -1.19 30.65 -3.79
CA LEU A 501 -0.78 31.62 -2.76
C LEU A 501 -1.96 32.51 -2.40
N ASP A 502 -2.35 32.52 -1.12
CA ASP A 502 -3.43 33.38 -0.61
C ASP A 502 -2.97 34.83 -0.38
N ALA A 503 -2.39 35.46 -1.41
CA ALA A 503 -1.98 36.86 -1.40
C ALA A 503 -3.00 37.72 -2.15
N GLY A 504 -3.41 38.84 -1.56
CA GLY A 504 -4.46 39.71 -2.08
C GLY A 504 -5.88 39.22 -1.75
N THR A 505 -6.89 39.85 -2.37
CA THR A 505 -8.32 39.63 -2.03
C THR A 505 -9.17 39.27 -3.23
N GLY A 506 -8.54 39.05 -4.39
CA GLY A 506 -9.21 38.62 -5.60
C GLY A 506 -9.73 37.19 -5.53
N GLN A 507 -10.27 36.75 -6.65
CA GLN A 507 -10.89 35.46 -6.85
C GLN A 507 -10.34 34.77 -8.10
N PHE A 508 -10.21 33.46 -8.01
CA PHE A 508 -10.02 32.59 -9.18
C PHE A 508 -11.01 31.43 -9.12
N GLU A 509 -11.19 30.79 -10.27
CA GLU A 509 -12.09 29.66 -10.46
C GLU A 509 -11.35 28.47 -11.06
N LEU A 510 -11.64 27.27 -10.58
CA LEU A 510 -11.31 26.03 -11.28
C LEU A 510 -12.57 25.54 -12.00
N GLN A 511 -12.44 25.27 -13.30
CA GLN A 511 -13.45 24.62 -14.12
C GLN A 511 -12.93 23.28 -14.65
N TYR A 512 -13.85 22.38 -15.00
CA TYR A 512 -13.55 21.08 -15.58
C TYR A 512 -14.55 20.66 -16.66
N ASP A 513 -14.12 19.76 -17.54
CA ASP A 513 -14.98 19.07 -18.51
C ASP A 513 -15.85 18.03 -17.78
N ALA A 514 -17.13 18.36 -17.58
CA ALA A 514 -18.13 17.49 -16.95
C ALA A 514 -19.12 16.94 -17.99
N ASP A 515 -19.78 15.83 -17.67
CA ASP A 515 -20.76 15.19 -18.56
C ASP A 515 -21.90 16.12 -18.99
N SER A 516 -22.28 17.03 -18.10
CA SER A 516 -23.37 17.99 -18.33
C SER A 516 -22.91 19.31 -18.96
N ASP A 517 -21.64 19.70 -18.76
CA ASP A 517 -21.06 20.97 -19.19
C ASP A 517 -19.53 20.88 -19.26
N SER A 518 -18.98 21.11 -20.45
CA SER A 518 -17.54 21.13 -20.73
C SER A 518 -16.72 22.19 -19.95
N GLN A 519 -17.38 23.11 -19.24
CA GLN A 519 -16.76 24.17 -18.43
C GLN A 519 -17.45 24.30 -17.07
N LYS A 520 -17.81 23.18 -16.45
CA LYS A 520 -18.47 23.19 -15.14
C LYS A 520 -17.54 23.75 -14.07
N THR A 521 -18.04 24.67 -13.25
CA THR A 521 -17.30 25.18 -12.08
C THR A 521 -17.09 24.06 -11.06
N ALA A 522 -15.84 23.76 -10.73
CA ALA A 522 -15.47 22.94 -9.58
C ALA A 522 -15.62 23.77 -8.29
N PHE A 523 -14.90 24.89 -8.20
CA PHE A 523 -15.00 25.82 -7.08
C PHE A 523 -14.53 27.21 -7.47
N VAL A 524 -14.92 28.20 -6.66
CA VAL A 524 -14.42 29.58 -6.72
C VAL A 524 -13.74 29.88 -5.39
N VAL A 525 -12.46 30.25 -5.44
CA VAL A 525 -11.71 30.66 -4.26
C VAL A 525 -11.82 32.17 -4.10
N THR A 526 -12.14 32.62 -2.88
CA THR A 526 -12.00 34.03 -2.48
C THR A 526 -10.84 34.16 -1.52
N LYS A 527 -9.79 34.88 -1.95
CA LYS A 527 -8.57 35.01 -1.15
C LYS A 527 -8.78 35.87 0.09
N THR A 528 -8.10 35.50 1.16
CA THR A 528 -8.18 36.16 2.47
C THR A 528 -6.96 37.03 2.78
N ASN A 529 -6.01 37.11 1.84
CA ASN A 529 -4.75 37.82 1.99
C ASN A 529 -3.90 37.34 3.19
N SER A 530 -3.91 36.03 3.50
CA SER A 530 -3.03 35.50 4.55
C SER A 530 -1.55 35.48 4.15
N ASN A 531 -1.27 35.60 2.85
CA ASN A 531 0.06 35.51 2.24
C ASN A 531 0.77 34.19 2.58
N THR A 532 0.00 33.09 2.57
CA THR A 532 0.49 31.72 2.78
C THR A 532 0.01 30.83 1.65
N TRP A 533 0.77 29.79 1.32
CA TRP A 533 0.33 28.76 0.40
C TRP A 533 -0.85 27.99 1.01
N LYS A 534 -1.87 27.71 0.19
CA LYS A 534 -3.09 26.98 0.56
C LYS A 534 -3.44 25.98 -0.54
N THR A 535 -4.19 24.96 -0.18
CA THR A 535 -4.77 23.99 -1.10
C THR A 535 -6.28 24.12 -1.04
N GLU A 536 -6.93 24.31 -2.18
CA GLU A 536 -8.38 24.12 -2.33
C GLU A 536 -8.62 22.76 -2.97
N THR A 537 -9.64 22.04 -2.50
CA THR A 537 -9.94 20.68 -2.96
C THR A 537 -11.45 20.48 -3.10
N ILE A 538 -11.85 19.68 -4.09
CA ILE A 538 -13.21 19.17 -4.22
C ILE A 538 -13.21 17.75 -4.76
N ILE A 539 -14.19 16.94 -4.34
CA ILE A 539 -14.47 15.65 -4.95
C ILE A 539 -15.60 15.84 -5.96
N VAL A 540 -15.41 15.32 -7.17
CA VAL A 540 -16.39 15.34 -8.26
C VAL A 540 -16.57 13.92 -8.81
N ASP A 541 -17.78 13.61 -9.25
CA ASP A 541 -18.22 12.30 -9.73
C ASP A 541 -18.90 12.35 -11.11
N ASP A 542 -19.18 13.54 -11.64
CA ASP A 542 -19.82 13.75 -12.95
C ASP A 542 -18.86 14.30 -14.01
N TRP A 543 -17.57 13.99 -13.87
CA TRP A 543 -16.54 14.42 -14.80
C TRP A 543 -16.63 13.66 -16.13
N ALA A 544 -16.31 14.35 -17.23
CA ALA A 544 -16.15 13.76 -18.56
C ALA A 544 -14.67 13.63 -18.92
N LEU A 545 -13.91 14.73 -18.78
CA LEU A 545 -12.45 14.82 -19.05
C LEU A 545 -12.07 14.14 -20.37
N GLN A 546 -12.77 14.53 -21.46
CA GLN A 546 -12.58 13.97 -22.80
C GLN A 546 -12.19 15.05 -23.81
N ASN A 547 -11.45 16.05 -23.35
CA ASN A 547 -10.98 17.15 -24.18
C ASN A 547 -12.11 17.96 -24.83
N ASN A 548 -13.29 18.07 -24.19
CA ASN A 548 -14.40 18.86 -24.74
C ASN A 548 -14.32 20.34 -24.38
N GLY A 549 -13.51 20.71 -23.38
CA GLY A 549 -13.33 22.09 -22.97
C GLY A 549 -12.63 22.94 -24.05
N PRO A 550 -12.60 24.27 -23.87
CA PRO A 550 -11.91 25.17 -24.79
C PRO A 550 -10.46 24.77 -25.02
N ASN A 551 -10.03 24.80 -26.28
CA ASN A 551 -8.71 24.35 -26.75
C ASN A 551 -8.42 22.85 -26.53
N GLY A 552 -9.43 22.05 -26.19
CA GLY A 552 -9.26 20.64 -25.83
C GLY A 552 -8.76 20.46 -24.40
N ALA A 553 -9.17 21.33 -23.48
CA ALA A 553 -8.78 21.23 -22.07
C ALA A 553 -9.78 20.42 -21.26
N ASP A 554 -9.28 19.72 -20.25
CA ASP A 554 -10.08 19.01 -19.25
C ASP A 554 -10.21 19.80 -17.96
N LEU A 555 -9.18 20.56 -17.57
CA LEU A 555 -9.24 21.50 -16.45
C LEU A 555 -8.84 22.90 -16.91
N MET A 556 -9.45 23.91 -16.30
CA MET A 556 -9.13 25.31 -16.56
C MET A 556 -9.04 26.10 -15.25
N LEU A 557 -7.94 26.81 -15.05
CA LEU A 557 -7.84 27.85 -14.01
C LEU A 557 -8.16 29.20 -14.64
N LEU A 558 -9.20 29.87 -14.16
CA LEU A 558 -9.70 31.13 -14.70
C LEU A 558 -9.47 32.27 -13.71
N ASN A 559 -8.95 33.38 -14.23
CA ASN A 559 -9.00 34.67 -13.57
C ASN A 559 -10.41 35.25 -13.73
N VAL A 560 -11.13 35.41 -12.64
CA VAL A 560 -12.51 35.94 -12.65
C VAL A 560 -12.59 37.41 -12.26
N ASP A 561 -11.45 38.05 -11.96
CA ASP A 561 -11.38 39.49 -11.71
C ASP A 561 -10.16 40.16 -12.38
N SER A 562 -9.61 41.20 -11.74
CA SER A 562 -8.48 42.00 -12.27
C SER A 562 -7.16 41.76 -11.54
N GLU A 563 -7.18 40.94 -10.48
CA GLU A 563 -6.02 40.55 -9.68
C GLU A 563 -5.39 39.30 -10.31
N ASP A 564 -4.07 39.23 -10.41
CA ASP A 564 -3.39 38.02 -10.90
C ASP A 564 -3.10 37.07 -9.73
N ASP A 565 -3.63 35.86 -9.78
CA ASP A 565 -3.37 34.79 -8.81
C ASP A 565 -2.12 33.98 -9.14
N ILE A 566 -1.51 33.38 -8.12
CA ILE A 566 -0.27 32.60 -8.19
C ILE A 566 -0.53 31.17 -7.76
N PHE A 567 -0.07 30.21 -8.56
CA PHE A 567 -0.33 28.79 -8.43
C PHE A 567 0.97 27.99 -8.45
N HIS A 568 1.02 26.95 -7.62
CA HIS A 568 2.14 26.01 -7.55
C HIS A 568 1.81 24.67 -8.21
N MET A 569 0.59 24.15 -8.05
CA MET A 569 0.24 22.82 -8.54
C MET A 569 -1.25 22.69 -8.85
N VAL A 570 -1.55 21.91 -9.89
CA VAL A 570 -2.87 21.31 -10.15
C VAL A 570 -2.72 19.79 -10.04
N GLU A 571 -3.63 19.13 -9.34
CA GLU A 571 -3.60 17.70 -9.09
C GLU A 571 -4.99 17.10 -9.24
N LEU A 572 -5.03 15.87 -9.76
CA LEU A 572 -6.18 14.99 -9.73
C LEU A 572 -5.76 13.68 -9.06
N VAL A 573 -6.53 13.22 -8.09
CA VAL A 573 -6.36 11.89 -7.48
C VAL A 573 -7.69 11.16 -7.52
N LYS A 574 -7.66 9.91 -7.99
CA LYS A 574 -8.81 9.01 -7.95
C LYS A 574 -9.13 8.61 -6.52
N ILE A 575 -10.39 8.33 -6.25
CA ILE A 575 -10.88 8.03 -4.92
C ILE A 575 -11.46 6.61 -4.88
N SER A 576 -11.17 5.90 -3.79
CA SER A 576 -11.66 4.55 -3.50
C SER A 576 -12.23 4.46 -2.10
N GLU A 577 -13.34 3.74 -1.90
CA GLU A 577 -13.83 3.37 -0.57
C GLU A 577 -13.15 2.10 -0.07
N VAL A 578 -12.53 2.15 1.11
CA VAL A 578 -11.97 0.97 1.79
C VAL A 578 -12.86 0.62 2.98
N THR A 579 -13.30 -0.64 3.03
CA THR A 579 -14.00 -1.22 4.17
C THR A 579 -13.25 -2.45 4.65
N LEU A 580 -12.84 -2.43 5.93
CA LEU A 580 -12.20 -3.56 6.59
C LEU A 580 -13.19 -4.18 7.57
N GLY A 581 -13.40 -5.49 7.47
CA GLY A 581 -14.28 -6.24 8.38
C GLY A 581 -13.61 -7.49 8.95
N THR A 582 -14.31 -8.16 9.86
CA THR A 582 -13.85 -9.39 10.51
C THR A 582 -14.92 -10.46 10.53
N VAL A 583 -14.57 -11.70 10.18
CA VAL A 583 -15.40 -12.88 10.45
C VAL A 583 -14.76 -13.65 11.60
N GLY A 584 -15.54 -13.87 12.66
CA GLY A 584 -15.00 -14.29 13.96
C GLY A 584 -14.49 -13.11 14.77
N LYS A 585 -13.84 -13.38 15.91
CA LYS A 585 -13.42 -12.30 16.82
C LYS A 585 -11.94 -11.96 16.70
N GLY A 586 -11.68 -10.69 16.43
CA GLY A 586 -10.36 -10.09 16.30
C GLY A 586 -10.50 -8.63 15.89
N SER A 587 -9.40 -7.98 15.59
CA SER A 587 -9.40 -6.63 15.04
C SER A 587 -8.45 -6.51 13.85
N VAL A 588 -8.80 -5.60 12.96
CA VAL A 588 -7.96 -5.15 11.84
C VAL A 588 -7.69 -3.68 12.03
N SER A 589 -6.43 -3.29 11.87
CA SER A 589 -6.02 -1.90 11.76
C SER A 589 -5.01 -1.76 10.63
N GLY A 590 -4.76 -0.54 10.19
CA GLY A 590 -3.81 -0.27 9.12
C GLY A 590 -3.08 1.04 9.33
N ARG A 591 -2.04 1.25 8.53
CA ARG A 591 -1.27 2.50 8.50
C ARG A 591 -0.82 2.82 7.09
N THR A 592 -0.54 4.10 6.86
CA THR A 592 0.07 4.61 5.62
C THR A 592 1.57 4.82 5.83
N ASP A 593 2.03 6.07 5.87
CA ASP A 593 3.39 6.48 6.24
C ASP A 593 3.48 6.91 7.72
N ALA A 594 2.56 6.40 8.55
CA ALA A 594 2.47 6.69 9.98
C ALA A 594 3.12 5.60 10.83
N ILE A 595 3.48 5.94 12.07
CA ILE A 595 4.02 4.96 13.04
C ILE A 595 2.90 4.06 13.60
N VAL A 596 1.73 4.65 13.84
CA VAL A 596 0.60 4.00 14.53
C VAL A 596 -0.32 3.32 13.52
N TYR A 597 -0.80 2.13 13.89
CA TYR A 597 -1.90 1.45 13.21
C TYR A 597 -3.23 1.92 13.79
N ASP A 598 -4.11 2.42 12.93
CA ASP A 598 -5.44 2.91 13.28
C ASP A 598 -6.53 2.16 12.49
N PRO A 599 -7.79 2.14 12.96
CA PRO A 599 -8.90 1.63 12.16
C PRO A 599 -9.00 2.37 10.82
N MET A 600 -8.99 1.64 9.71
CA MET A 600 -9.04 2.22 8.35
C MET A 600 -10.37 1.91 7.69
N VAL A 601 -11.29 2.87 7.69
CA VAL A 601 -12.60 2.72 7.04
C VAL A 601 -13.06 4.06 6.47
N GLY A 602 -13.48 4.07 5.21
CA GLY A 602 -13.93 5.28 4.52
C GLY A 602 -13.27 5.53 3.17
N THR A 603 -13.31 6.80 2.79
CA THR A 603 -12.81 7.33 1.52
C THR A 603 -11.31 7.54 1.59
N PHE A 604 -10.58 6.94 0.66
CA PHE A 604 -9.13 7.07 0.54
C PHE A 604 -8.72 7.43 -0.88
N ASP A 605 -7.48 7.92 -1.01
CA ASP A 605 -6.85 8.06 -2.31
C ASP A 605 -6.60 6.67 -2.89
N GLU A 606 -6.99 6.47 -4.15
CA GLU A 606 -6.72 5.23 -4.87
C GLU A 606 -5.21 4.94 -4.91
N GLY A 607 -4.82 3.67 -4.92
CA GLY A 607 -3.43 3.23 -5.06
C GLY A 607 -2.56 3.62 -3.87
N GLN A 608 -3.14 4.25 -2.84
CA GLN A 608 -2.47 4.53 -1.58
C GLN A 608 -2.07 3.21 -0.92
N ARG A 609 -0.82 3.17 -0.46
CA ARG A 609 -0.29 2.02 0.27
C ARG A 609 -0.84 1.99 1.69
N PHE A 610 -1.53 0.91 2.02
CA PHE A 610 -1.88 0.57 3.40
C PHE A 610 -1.13 -0.67 3.84
N GLU A 611 -0.42 -0.60 4.95
CA GLU A 611 0.05 -1.78 5.66
C GLU A 611 -1.02 -2.17 6.68
N LEU A 612 -1.62 -3.34 6.53
CA LEU A 612 -2.62 -3.83 7.48
C LEU A 612 -1.95 -4.64 8.59
N THR A 613 -2.64 -4.82 9.72
CA THR A 613 -2.28 -5.77 10.76
C THR A 613 -3.53 -6.37 11.38
N VAL A 614 -3.42 -7.62 11.83
CA VAL A 614 -4.48 -8.33 12.53
C VAL A 614 -4.11 -8.59 13.98
N THR A 615 -5.08 -8.48 14.89
CA THR A 615 -4.94 -8.90 16.28
C THR A 615 -6.09 -9.84 16.64
N PRO A 616 -5.87 -11.16 16.71
CA PRO A 616 -6.90 -12.09 17.16
C PRO A 616 -7.37 -11.78 18.59
N GLU A 617 -8.66 -11.93 18.86
CA GLU A 617 -9.13 -11.93 20.24
C GLU A 617 -8.67 -13.19 20.96
N PRO A 618 -8.59 -13.18 22.31
CA PRO A 618 -8.20 -14.35 23.05
C PRO A 618 -9.08 -15.58 22.75
N GLY A 619 -8.44 -16.68 22.35
CA GLY A 619 -9.12 -17.92 21.93
C GLY A 619 -9.41 -18.04 20.44
N TRP A 620 -9.08 -17.01 19.68
CA TRP A 620 -9.20 -16.97 18.22
C TRP A 620 -7.83 -17.01 17.55
N GLU A 621 -7.78 -17.52 16.33
CA GLU A 621 -6.60 -17.53 15.47
C GLU A 621 -6.95 -16.95 14.10
N PHE A 622 -6.11 -16.07 13.60
CA PHE A 622 -6.21 -15.56 12.23
C PHE A 622 -5.86 -16.67 11.24
N VAL A 623 -6.74 -16.93 10.27
CA VAL A 623 -6.55 -18.01 9.28
C VAL A 623 -6.35 -17.51 7.86
N GLY A 624 -6.63 -16.23 7.59
CA GLY A 624 -6.38 -15.63 6.30
C GLY A 624 -7.31 -14.48 5.96
N TRP A 625 -6.98 -13.79 4.87
CA TRP A 625 -7.79 -12.72 4.29
C TRP A 625 -8.77 -13.26 3.25
N SER A 626 -9.87 -12.54 3.05
CA SER A 626 -10.81 -12.73 1.94
C SER A 626 -11.34 -11.38 1.43
N GLY A 627 -12.01 -11.38 0.28
CA GLY A 627 -12.41 -10.18 -0.43
C GLY A 627 -11.30 -9.72 -1.38
N ASP A 628 -10.90 -8.45 -1.30
CA ASP A 628 -9.83 -7.88 -2.15
C ASP A 628 -8.40 -8.20 -1.70
N LEU A 629 -8.26 -8.91 -0.58
CA LEU A 629 -7.00 -9.52 -0.16
C LEU A 629 -7.19 -11.01 0.07
N ASP A 630 -6.11 -11.77 -0.11
CA ASP A 630 -6.03 -13.19 0.16
C ASP A 630 -4.75 -13.56 0.95
N GLY A 631 -4.59 -14.85 1.21
CA GLY A 631 -3.40 -15.38 1.89
C GLY A 631 -3.42 -15.23 3.41
N THR A 632 -2.27 -15.51 4.04
CA THR A 632 -2.13 -15.66 5.50
C THR A 632 -1.07 -14.76 6.11
N GLU A 633 -0.56 -13.78 5.35
CA GLU A 633 0.39 -12.80 5.86
C GLU A 633 -0.32 -11.92 6.91
N THR A 634 0.31 -11.71 8.06
CA THR A 634 -0.32 -10.93 9.13
C THR A 634 -0.17 -9.43 8.92
N ARG A 635 0.75 -9.01 8.03
CA ARG A 635 0.95 -7.63 7.61
C ARG A 635 0.97 -7.46 6.08
N PRO A 636 -0.14 -7.70 5.37
CA PRO A 636 -0.18 -7.51 3.93
C PRO A 636 -0.20 -6.02 3.58
N PHE A 637 0.18 -5.70 2.33
CA PHE A 637 -0.12 -4.41 1.73
C PHE A 637 -1.43 -4.45 0.98
N LEU A 638 -2.26 -3.43 1.17
CA LEU A 638 -3.41 -3.12 0.35
C LEU A 638 -3.10 -1.87 -0.49
N TYR A 639 -3.29 -1.99 -1.79
CA TYR A 639 -3.27 -0.90 -2.76
C TYR A 639 -4.65 -0.85 -3.41
N ALA A 640 -5.59 -0.11 -2.80
CA ALA A 640 -6.95 -0.05 -3.30
C ALA A 640 -6.99 0.73 -4.62
N THR A 641 -6.95 0.03 -5.76
CA THR A 641 -7.08 0.62 -7.12
C THR A 641 -8.54 0.84 -7.53
N GLU A 642 -9.46 0.47 -6.64
CA GLU A 642 -10.90 0.67 -6.73
C GLU A 642 -11.47 0.51 -5.31
N ASP A 643 -12.79 0.58 -5.16
CA ASP A 643 -13.46 0.27 -3.91
C ASP A 643 -13.03 -1.10 -3.35
N ALA A 644 -12.43 -1.10 -2.17
CA ALA A 644 -11.91 -2.30 -1.52
C ALA A 644 -12.79 -2.77 -0.35
N ARG A 645 -13.05 -4.08 -0.28
CA ARG A 645 -13.72 -4.81 0.80
C ARG A 645 -12.80 -5.95 1.23
N VAL A 646 -12.25 -5.85 2.42
CA VAL A 646 -11.27 -6.81 2.94
C VAL A 646 -11.78 -7.35 4.27
N THR A 647 -11.74 -8.68 4.41
CA THR A 647 -12.16 -9.37 5.62
C THR A 647 -11.00 -10.16 6.21
N ALA A 648 -10.70 -9.93 7.48
CA ALA A 648 -9.83 -10.83 8.25
C ALA A 648 -10.66 -11.97 8.85
N ASN A 649 -10.28 -13.21 8.55
CA ASN A 649 -10.99 -14.39 9.02
C ASN A 649 -10.28 -14.96 10.24
N PHE A 650 -11.05 -15.16 11.31
CA PHE A 650 -10.61 -15.76 12.55
C PHE A 650 -11.39 -17.05 12.81
N ILE A 651 -10.71 -18.09 13.29
CA ILE A 651 -11.35 -19.31 13.78
C ILE A 651 -11.24 -19.39 15.29
N TYR A 652 -12.31 -19.86 15.94
CA TYR A 652 -12.29 -20.12 17.36
C TYR A 652 -11.54 -21.44 17.62
N LEU A 653 -10.53 -21.41 18.49
CA LEU A 653 -9.70 -22.57 18.83
C LEU A 653 -10.17 -23.33 20.06
N GLY A 654 -11.32 -22.95 20.65
CA GLY A 654 -11.82 -23.55 21.89
C GLY A 654 -10.94 -23.20 23.10
N ALA A 655 -10.77 -21.92 23.40
CA ALA A 655 -10.02 -21.51 24.59
C ALA A 655 -10.94 -21.17 25.76
N ASP A 656 -10.62 -21.75 26.92
CA ASP A 656 -11.04 -21.28 28.24
C ASP A 656 -10.16 -20.06 28.59
N LEU A 657 -10.74 -18.86 28.58
CA LEU A 657 -10.07 -17.67 29.10
C LEU A 657 -10.00 -17.76 30.63
N THR A 658 -8.78 -17.82 31.18
CA THR A 658 -8.59 -17.71 32.64
C THR A 658 -7.79 -16.44 32.98
N GLU A 659 -8.51 -15.39 33.39
CA GLU A 659 -7.95 -14.13 33.90
C GLU A 659 -8.23 -13.98 35.41
N ASP A 660 -7.28 -13.43 36.17
CA ASP A 660 -7.44 -13.05 37.56
C ASP A 660 -6.59 -11.80 37.87
N ASN A 661 -7.26 -10.71 38.23
CA ASN A 661 -6.65 -9.40 38.51
C ASN A 661 -6.49 -9.10 40.01
N PHE A 662 -6.75 -10.07 40.89
CA PHE A 662 -6.58 -10.02 42.35
C PHE A 662 -7.18 -8.82 43.12
N ASN A 663 -7.94 -7.94 42.48
CA ASN A 663 -8.39 -6.65 43.02
C ASN A 663 -9.39 -6.72 44.19
N SER A 664 -9.85 -7.91 44.59
CA SER A 664 -10.88 -8.11 45.62
C SER A 664 -10.38 -8.21 47.07
N ALA A 665 -9.08 -8.05 47.33
CA ALA A 665 -8.43 -8.17 48.66
C ALA A 665 -8.56 -9.54 49.38
N ASP A 666 -9.36 -10.45 48.83
CA ASP A 666 -9.52 -11.86 49.19
C ASP A 666 -9.00 -12.73 48.03
N TRP A 667 -8.71 -14.02 48.26
CA TRP A 667 -8.32 -15.00 47.22
C TRP A 667 -9.44 -15.34 46.19
N THR A 668 -10.44 -14.47 46.06
CA THR A 668 -11.70 -14.71 45.36
C THR A 668 -11.91 -13.85 44.13
N GLY A 669 -10.92 -13.04 43.70
CA GLY A 669 -10.83 -12.34 42.40
C GLY A 669 -12.14 -11.74 41.86
N GLY A 670 -12.30 -10.41 41.96
CA GLY A 670 -13.55 -9.65 41.75
C GLY A 670 -14.23 -9.68 40.36
N THR A 671 -14.02 -10.67 39.51
CA THR A 671 -14.64 -10.79 38.17
C THR A 671 -15.26 -12.17 37.85
N GLY A 672 -15.45 -13.05 38.83
CA GLY A 672 -16.26 -14.28 38.66
C GLY A 672 -15.50 -15.61 38.76
N TRP A 673 -14.21 -15.60 39.10
CA TRP A 673 -13.39 -16.80 39.31
C TRP A 673 -13.06 -17.07 40.79
N SER A 674 -14.07 -17.12 41.65
CA SER A 674 -13.84 -17.38 43.09
C SER A 674 -13.26 -18.79 43.35
N GLY A 675 -12.05 -18.89 43.94
CA GLY A 675 -11.68 -20.00 44.84
C GLY A 675 -10.61 -21.04 44.42
N ASN A 676 -9.82 -20.86 43.36
CA ASN A 676 -8.90 -21.91 42.87
C ASN A 676 -7.39 -21.69 43.10
N TRP A 677 -6.97 -20.53 43.60
CA TRP A 677 -5.58 -20.32 43.99
C TRP A 677 -5.31 -20.94 45.37
N ILE A 678 -4.33 -21.84 45.41
CA ILE A 678 -3.89 -22.54 46.62
C ILE A 678 -2.57 -21.92 47.07
N PRO A 679 -2.58 -21.04 48.09
CA PRO A 679 -1.35 -20.53 48.68
C PRO A 679 -0.69 -21.59 49.58
N SER A 680 0.63 -21.57 49.62
CA SER A 680 1.42 -22.29 50.63
C SER A 680 2.65 -21.47 51.03
N GLY A 681 3.23 -21.75 52.21
CA GLY A 681 4.29 -20.89 52.76
C GLY A 681 3.75 -19.51 53.19
N GLU A 682 4.52 -18.46 52.98
CA GLU A 682 4.21 -17.08 53.41
C GLU A 682 3.62 -16.23 52.27
N ALA A 683 2.55 -16.71 51.63
CA ALA A 683 1.78 -15.98 50.61
C ALA A 683 0.64 -15.16 51.24
N THR A 684 0.52 -13.89 50.85
CA THR A 684 -0.46 -12.94 51.40
C THR A 684 -1.38 -12.42 50.28
N PRO A 685 -2.72 -12.50 50.42
CA PRO A 685 -3.65 -11.92 49.47
C PRO A 685 -3.73 -10.40 49.61
N GLY A 686 -4.12 -9.74 48.53
CA GLY A 686 -4.35 -8.30 48.43
C GLY A 686 -4.72 -7.94 46.99
N ALA A 687 -4.89 -6.65 46.69
CA ALA A 687 -5.01 -6.20 45.30
C ALA A 687 -3.80 -6.64 44.44
N ILE A 688 -2.64 -6.83 45.09
CA ILE A 688 -1.43 -7.44 44.54
C ILE A 688 -1.07 -8.61 45.46
N VAL A 689 -0.78 -9.79 44.91
CA VAL A 689 -0.38 -10.96 45.71
C VAL A 689 1.07 -10.81 46.13
N GLN A 690 1.38 -11.02 47.40
CA GLN A 690 2.75 -10.95 47.92
C GLN A 690 3.22 -12.30 48.45
N LEU A 691 4.28 -12.84 47.86
CA LEU A 691 5.00 -14.02 48.34
C LEU A 691 6.23 -13.58 49.16
N ASN A 692 6.43 -14.18 50.33
CA ASN A 692 7.60 -13.94 51.18
C ASN A 692 8.33 -15.25 51.47
N ASN A 693 9.63 -15.21 51.76
CA ASN A 693 10.40 -16.38 52.20
C ASN A 693 10.18 -17.58 51.24
N THR A 694 9.51 -18.66 51.65
CA THR A 694 9.16 -19.81 50.79
C THR A 694 7.71 -19.78 50.28
N GLY A 695 7.15 -18.60 50.06
CA GLY A 695 5.77 -18.39 49.64
C GLY A 695 5.54 -18.89 48.22
N GLU A 696 4.41 -19.58 48.02
CA GLU A 696 3.98 -20.09 46.72
C GLU A 696 2.48 -19.85 46.55
N ILE A 697 2.05 -19.54 45.33
CA ILE A 697 0.64 -19.63 44.92
C ILE A 697 0.54 -20.59 43.74
N THR A 698 -0.38 -21.55 43.83
CA THR A 698 -0.58 -22.57 42.80
C THR A 698 -2.02 -22.57 42.30
N ARG A 699 -2.21 -22.69 41.00
CA ARG A 699 -3.50 -22.95 40.37
C ARG A 699 -3.41 -24.18 39.48
N ASN A 700 -4.34 -25.11 39.67
CA ASN A 700 -4.57 -26.15 38.67
C ASN A 700 -5.67 -25.66 37.72
N LEU A 701 -5.48 -25.90 36.44
CA LEU A 701 -6.49 -25.58 35.43
C LEU A 701 -7.56 -26.66 35.45
N GLY A 702 -8.84 -26.25 35.30
CA GLY A 702 -9.96 -27.18 35.23
C GLY A 702 -9.85 -28.08 34.00
N THR A 703 -9.46 -27.49 32.88
CA THR A 703 -9.14 -28.17 31.63
C THR A 703 -7.68 -27.88 31.25
N PRO A 704 -6.88 -28.89 30.90
CA PRO A 704 -5.52 -28.67 30.41
C PRO A 704 -5.51 -27.91 29.07
N LEU A 705 -4.62 -26.92 28.95
CA LEU A 705 -4.50 -26.03 27.79
C LEU A 705 -3.26 -26.36 26.96
N SER A 706 -3.37 -26.27 25.64
CA SER A 706 -2.29 -26.42 24.66
C SER A 706 -2.02 -25.08 23.97
N ASN A 707 -0.83 -24.90 23.38
CA ASN A 707 -0.40 -23.65 22.76
C ASN A 707 -0.59 -22.43 23.67
N ALA A 708 -0.36 -22.61 24.97
CA ALA A 708 -0.74 -21.62 25.96
C ALA A 708 0.28 -20.48 26.08
N THR A 709 -0.17 -19.32 26.54
CA THR A 709 0.63 -18.15 26.91
C THR A 709 0.21 -17.69 28.30
N LEU A 710 1.17 -17.35 29.16
CA LEU A 710 0.96 -16.79 30.48
C LEU A 710 1.48 -15.35 30.51
N SER A 711 0.63 -14.38 30.84
CA SER A 711 0.99 -12.99 31.06
C SER A 711 0.64 -12.57 32.48
N PHE A 712 1.46 -11.71 33.09
CA PHE A 712 1.22 -11.18 34.44
C PHE A 712 2.09 -9.96 34.73
N MET A 713 1.69 -9.19 35.72
CA MET A 713 2.47 -8.11 36.30
C MET A 713 3.26 -8.64 37.50
N TRP A 714 4.52 -8.23 37.64
CA TRP A 714 5.39 -8.77 38.68
C TRP A 714 6.41 -7.78 39.21
N ASP A 715 6.85 -7.98 40.45
CA ASP A 715 7.96 -7.26 41.05
C ASP A 715 8.64 -8.12 42.12
N VAL A 716 9.95 -7.99 42.29
CA VAL A 716 10.75 -8.85 43.15
C VAL A 716 11.76 -8.02 43.92
N ASP A 717 11.59 -7.88 45.24
CA ASP A 717 12.49 -7.05 46.04
C ASP A 717 13.41 -7.87 46.95
N ARG A 718 14.63 -7.34 47.11
CA ARG A 718 15.60 -7.70 48.16
C ARG A 718 15.99 -9.19 48.16
N ILE A 719 15.97 -9.83 47.00
CA ILE A 719 16.46 -11.21 46.85
C ILE A 719 17.96 -11.27 47.20
N THR A 720 18.33 -12.20 48.08
CA THR A 720 19.76 -12.50 48.30
C THR A 720 20.29 -13.33 47.13
N THR A 721 21.53 -13.07 46.69
CA THR A 721 22.19 -13.77 45.57
C THR A 721 21.97 -15.30 45.63
N GLY A 722 21.28 -15.85 44.61
CA GLY A 722 20.97 -17.28 44.47
C GLY A 722 19.55 -17.74 44.88
N GLN A 723 18.61 -16.81 45.09
CA GLN A 723 17.27 -17.11 45.63
C GLN A 723 16.11 -16.55 44.80
N PRO A 724 15.83 -17.08 43.61
CA PRO A 724 14.97 -16.43 42.63
C PRO A 724 13.47 -16.51 42.95
N GLY A 725 12.71 -15.59 42.35
CA GLY A 725 11.31 -15.80 42.01
C GLY A 725 11.21 -16.73 40.79
N GLU A 726 10.29 -17.69 40.82
CA GLU A 726 10.17 -18.72 39.78
C GLU A 726 8.71 -18.90 39.38
N VAL A 727 8.49 -19.16 38.10
CA VAL A 727 7.24 -19.73 37.58
C VAL A 727 7.44 -21.20 37.26
N TYR A 728 6.49 -22.02 37.69
CA TYR A 728 6.40 -23.43 37.35
C TYR A 728 5.13 -23.70 36.55
N ILE A 729 5.29 -24.49 35.50
CA ILE A 729 4.26 -24.91 34.57
C ILE A 729 3.98 -26.39 34.82
N LYS A 730 2.73 -26.73 35.08
CA LYS A 730 2.32 -28.11 35.28
C LYS A 730 2.01 -28.75 33.94
N VAL A 731 2.64 -29.87 33.62
CA VAL A 731 2.35 -30.68 32.45
C VAL A 731 1.98 -32.08 32.93
N GLY A 732 0.70 -32.44 32.76
CA GLY A 732 0.14 -33.65 33.37
C GLY A 732 0.29 -33.66 34.90
N SER A 733 1.22 -34.46 35.43
CA SER A 733 1.53 -34.54 36.87
C SER A 733 2.89 -33.93 37.26
N ILE A 734 3.64 -33.39 36.30
CA ILE A 734 5.00 -32.87 36.51
C ILE A 734 4.95 -31.34 36.55
N TRP A 735 5.76 -30.72 37.42
CA TRP A 735 5.98 -29.27 37.44
C TRP A 735 7.36 -28.97 36.84
N LEU A 736 7.40 -28.15 35.79
CA LEU A 736 8.61 -27.73 35.10
C LEU A 736 8.83 -26.24 35.36
N PRO A 737 10.05 -25.79 35.73
CA PRO A 737 10.34 -24.37 35.84
C PRO A 737 10.40 -23.73 34.44
N ASP A 738 10.05 -22.46 34.33
CA ASP A 738 10.14 -21.70 33.08
C ASP A 738 11.06 -20.46 33.24
N PRO A 739 10.66 -19.18 33.39
CA PRO A 739 11.62 -18.13 33.71
C PRO A 739 11.99 -18.07 35.21
N VAL A 740 13.17 -17.52 35.49
CA VAL A 740 13.77 -17.34 36.82
C VAL A 740 14.16 -15.87 37.01
N TRP A 741 13.58 -15.17 37.97
CA TRP A 741 13.87 -13.75 38.28
C TRP A 741 14.78 -13.62 39.49
N SER A 742 15.89 -12.90 39.33
CA SER A 742 16.95 -12.75 40.34
C SER A 742 17.52 -11.33 40.35
N GLU A 743 18.46 -11.09 41.28
CA GLU A 743 19.16 -9.82 41.43
C GLU A 743 19.69 -9.28 40.08
N GLY A 744 19.26 -8.07 39.68
CA GLY A 744 19.64 -7.38 38.44
C GLY A 744 18.65 -7.45 37.25
N VAL A 745 17.47 -8.08 37.41
CA VAL A 745 16.38 -8.02 36.40
C VAL A 745 15.50 -6.79 36.64
N LYS A 746 14.88 -6.21 35.59
CA LYS A 746 13.95 -5.07 35.73
C LYS A 746 12.79 -5.47 36.65
N GLY A 747 12.53 -4.73 37.74
CA GLY A 747 11.66 -5.14 38.85
C GLY A 747 12.42 -5.77 40.03
N ASP A 748 13.72 -5.50 40.17
CA ASP A 748 14.54 -5.80 41.36
C ASP A 748 15.04 -4.52 41.99
N ASP A 749 14.17 -3.86 42.75
CA ASP A 749 14.52 -2.68 43.50
C ASP A 749 14.63 -2.97 45.02
N SER A 750 14.93 -1.94 45.81
CA SER A 750 15.16 -2.10 47.26
C SER A 750 14.02 -1.54 48.11
N GLY A 751 12.91 -1.24 47.45
CA GLY A 751 11.71 -0.62 47.94
C GLY A 751 10.98 -1.44 48.99
N SER A 752 9.84 -0.92 49.39
CA SER A 752 8.89 -1.62 50.27
C SER A 752 7.48 -1.54 49.70
N SER A 753 7.37 -1.18 48.42
CA SER A 753 6.14 -0.95 47.69
C SER A 753 6.36 -1.51 46.29
N PRO A 754 5.42 -2.28 45.72
CA PRO A 754 5.65 -3.00 44.49
C PRO A 754 5.77 -2.05 43.27
N GLU A 755 6.82 -2.20 42.49
CA GLU A 755 7.04 -1.54 41.18
C GLU A 755 6.80 -2.54 40.03
N LEU A 756 5.54 -2.90 39.80
CA LEU A 756 5.18 -3.98 38.88
C LEU A 756 5.63 -3.73 37.43
N ALA A 757 6.28 -4.73 36.83
CA ALA A 757 6.64 -4.81 35.42
C ALA A 757 5.84 -5.93 34.72
N PRO A 758 5.50 -5.80 33.42
CA PRO A 758 4.85 -6.87 32.68
C PRO A 758 5.82 -8.00 32.35
N ALA A 759 5.33 -9.24 32.35
CA ALA A 759 6.00 -10.41 31.79
C ALA A 759 5.02 -11.25 30.97
N THR A 760 5.53 -11.83 29.88
CA THR A 760 4.81 -12.80 29.05
C THR A 760 5.69 -14.02 28.84
N VAL A 761 5.11 -15.20 29.02
CA VAL A 761 5.76 -16.49 28.98
C VAL A 761 5.04 -17.37 27.97
N ASN A 762 5.76 -17.77 26.92
CA ASN A 762 5.22 -18.67 25.89
C ASN A 762 5.29 -20.12 26.37
N LEU A 763 4.12 -20.71 26.66
CA LEU A 763 4.00 -22.06 27.19
C LEU A 763 3.83 -23.13 26.11
N SER A 764 3.79 -22.76 24.83
CA SER A 764 3.58 -23.72 23.72
C SER A 764 4.61 -24.85 23.71
N SER A 765 5.85 -24.56 24.11
CA SER A 765 6.95 -25.54 24.20
C SER A 765 6.75 -26.61 25.28
N PHE A 766 5.87 -26.37 26.26
CA PHE A 766 5.56 -27.30 27.34
C PHE A 766 4.46 -28.32 26.97
N GLY A 767 3.82 -28.16 25.82
CA GLY A 767 2.70 -29.00 25.39
C GLY A 767 1.41 -28.65 26.15
N THR A 768 0.76 -29.65 26.77
CA THR A 768 -0.51 -29.44 27.46
C THR A 768 -0.30 -29.05 28.94
N VAL A 769 -0.51 -27.78 29.24
CA VAL A 769 -0.41 -27.15 30.56
C VAL A 769 -1.67 -27.42 31.39
N SER A 770 -1.52 -27.98 32.58
CA SER A 770 -2.61 -28.30 33.51
C SER A 770 -2.59 -27.48 34.81
N GLY A 771 -1.71 -26.49 34.90
CA GLY A 771 -1.56 -25.67 36.10
C GLY A 771 -0.36 -24.72 36.02
N ILE A 772 -0.41 -23.68 36.83
CA ILE A 772 0.67 -22.71 37.01
C ILE A 772 0.95 -22.51 38.50
N ARG A 773 2.20 -22.18 38.81
CA ARG A 773 2.62 -21.85 40.17
C ARG A 773 3.66 -20.76 40.12
N PHE A 774 3.47 -19.75 40.96
CA PHE A 774 4.51 -18.80 41.29
C PHE A 774 5.11 -19.15 42.63
N LYS A 775 6.43 -19.01 42.74
CA LYS A 775 7.19 -19.37 43.93
C LYS A 775 8.29 -18.35 44.20
N LEU A 776 8.48 -18.02 45.47
CA LEU A 776 9.69 -17.36 45.95
C LEU A 776 10.56 -18.39 46.69
N ASN A 777 11.87 -18.41 46.38
CA ASN A 777 12.87 -19.22 47.08
C ASN A 777 13.70 -18.41 48.09
N GLY A 778 13.06 -17.49 48.80
CA GLY A 778 13.69 -16.64 49.82
C GLY A 778 14.07 -17.41 51.07
N ASN A 779 15.02 -16.86 51.83
CA ASN A 779 15.38 -17.34 53.17
C ASN A 779 15.34 -16.23 54.23
N SER A 780 15.03 -15.00 53.80
CA SER A 780 14.87 -13.85 54.67
C SER A 780 13.42 -13.42 54.73
N SER A 781 13.00 -12.93 55.90
CA SER A 781 11.69 -12.30 56.10
C SER A 781 11.54 -10.97 55.34
N THR A 782 12.58 -10.52 54.62
CA THR A 782 12.59 -9.31 53.79
C THR A 782 12.45 -9.57 52.30
N ASP A 783 12.58 -10.82 51.84
CA ASP A 783 12.49 -11.18 50.43
C ASP A 783 11.02 -11.11 49.99
N ARG A 784 10.74 -10.51 48.83
CA ARG A 784 9.39 -10.28 48.33
C ARG A 784 9.28 -10.66 46.86
N PHE A 785 8.15 -11.26 46.48
CA PHE A 785 7.75 -11.43 45.08
C PHE A 785 6.27 -11.09 44.96
N TRP A 786 5.98 -10.00 44.28
CA TRP A 786 4.65 -9.51 43.99
C TRP A 786 4.18 -9.94 42.61
N ILE A 787 2.91 -10.31 42.52
CA ILE A 787 2.27 -10.79 41.31
C ILE A 787 0.88 -10.18 41.22
N ASP A 788 0.52 -9.70 40.03
CA ASP A 788 -0.80 -9.15 39.73
C ASP A 788 -1.21 -9.44 38.26
N ASP A 789 -2.46 -9.18 37.91
CA ASP A 789 -3.02 -9.26 36.54
C ASP A 789 -2.61 -10.54 35.78
N VAL A 790 -2.81 -11.71 36.39
CA VAL A 790 -2.42 -12.99 35.81
C VAL A 790 -3.44 -13.43 34.77
N VAL A 791 -2.98 -13.63 33.54
CA VAL A 791 -3.75 -14.10 32.39
C VAL A 791 -3.11 -15.37 31.84
N ILE A 792 -3.89 -16.44 31.68
CA ILE A 792 -3.47 -17.63 30.92
C ILE A 792 -4.42 -17.81 29.74
N LEU A 793 -3.84 -17.91 28.56
CA LEU A 793 -4.53 -18.14 27.30
C LEU A 793 -4.06 -19.46 26.72
N GLY A 794 -4.94 -20.29 26.15
CA GLY A 794 -4.55 -21.52 25.47
C GLY A 794 -5.77 -22.33 25.02
N SER A 795 -5.58 -23.27 24.09
CA SER A 795 -6.66 -24.11 23.55
C SER A 795 -6.87 -25.35 24.42
N ASP A 796 -8.11 -25.68 24.76
CA ASP A 796 -8.43 -26.93 25.48
C ASP A 796 -8.34 -28.20 24.60
N GLY A 797 -7.99 -28.04 23.31
CA GLY A 797 -7.90 -29.11 22.33
C GLY A 797 -9.26 -29.63 21.85
N GLY A 798 -10.35 -28.95 22.18
CA GLY A 798 -11.73 -29.35 21.92
C GLY A 798 -12.32 -28.88 20.60
N GLY A 799 -11.74 -27.87 19.94
CA GLY A 799 -12.36 -27.27 18.74
C GLY A 799 -13.82 -26.88 19.00
N GLY A 800 -14.06 -26.22 20.14
CA GLY A 800 -15.40 -25.83 20.56
C GLY A 800 -16.10 -24.95 19.53
N THR A 801 -17.42 -25.00 19.50
CA THR A 801 -18.25 -24.01 18.81
C THR A 801 -18.24 -22.72 19.62
N TYR A 802 -18.09 -21.57 18.95
CA TYR A 802 -18.36 -20.30 19.62
C TYR A 802 -19.87 -20.19 19.78
N GLU A 803 -20.32 -20.11 21.03
CA GLU A 803 -21.73 -20.32 21.41
C GLU A 803 -22.58 -19.06 21.26
N GLN A 804 -21.97 -17.87 21.09
CA GLN A 804 -22.69 -16.61 20.86
C GLN A 804 -22.88 -16.38 19.35
N PRO A 805 -23.90 -15.59 18.94
CA PRO A 805 -24.10 -15.21 17.54
C PRO A 805 -22.89 -14.50 16.92
N LEU A 806 -22.58 -14.82 15.67
CA LEU A 806 -21.56 -14.15 14.86
C LEU A 806 -22.11 -13.85 13.47
N PHE A 807 -21.76 -12.69 12.91
CA PHE A 807 -21.92 -12.44 11.49
C PHE A 807 -21.05 -13.40 10.67
N THR A 808 -21.60 -13.91 9.58
CA THR A 808 -20.89 -14.83 8.66
C THR A 808 -20.14 -14.11 7.57
N SER A 809 -20.34 -12.80 7.46
CA SER A 809 -19.70 -11.89 6.51
C SER A 809 -19.59 -10.52 7.17
N ASP A 810 -18.42 -9.91 7.08
CA ASP A 810 -18.22 -8.51 7.44
C ASP A 810 -17.24 -7.90 6.44
N PRO A 811 -17.68 -6.96 5.59
CA PRO A 811 -19.01 -6.32 5.59
C PRO A 811 -20.17 -7.25 5.15
N VAL A 812 -21.37 -6.95 5.66
CA VAL A 812 -22.66 -7.45 5.17
C VAL A 812 -23.14 -6.55 4.04
N GLU A 813 -23.25 -7.09 2.84
CA GLU A 813 -23.69 -6.34 1.65
C GLU A 813 -25.16 -6.62 1.32
N LYS A 814 -25.86 -5.59 0.84
CA LYS A 814 -27.28 -5.63 0.48
C LYS A 814 -27.56 -4.92 -0.83
N GLY A 815 -28.67 -5.31 -1.46
CA GLY A 815 -29.11 -4.77 -2.75
C GLY A 815 -29.29 -3.25 -2.74
N PRO A 816 -29.19 -2.59 -3.90
CA PRO A 816 -29.21 -1.14 -3.95
C PRO A 816 -30.58 -0.55 -3.60
N GLY A 817 -30.57 0.67 -3.05
CA GLY A 817 -31.76 1.53 -2.91
C GLY A 817 -31.91 2.51 -4.07
N VAL A 818 -33.10 3.10 -4.25
CA VAL A 818 -33.32 4.24 -5.17
C VAL A 818 -33.72 5.45 -4.36
N GLU A 819 -33.12 6.60 -4.67
CA GLU A 819 -33.58 7.90 -4.20
C GLU A 819 -35.13 8.01 -4.24
N GLY A 820 -35.71 8.44 -3.12
CA GLY A 820 -37.15 8.71 -3.01
C GLY A 820 -38.06 7.48 -2.98
N SER A 821 -37.52 6.27 -3.15
CA SER A 821 -38.29 5.02 -3.15
C SER A 821 -38.17 4.26 -1.82
N PRO A 822 -39.24 3.58 -1.36
CA PRO A 822 -39.15 2.72 -0.18
C PRO A 822 -38.14 1.58 -0.38
N TYR A 823 -37.23 1.43 0.58
CA TYR A 823 -36.28 0.32 0.67
C TYR A 823 -36.81 -0.74 1.63
N ALA A 824 -36.59 -2.02 1.31
CA ALA A 824 -36.90 -3.17 2.16
C ALA A 824 -35.82 -4.24 1.99
N GLY A 825 -35.39 -4.87 3.09
CA GLY A 825 -34.41 -5.95 3.11
C GLY A 825 -34.37 -6.68 4.46
N THR A 826 -33.40 -7.56 4.68
CA THR A 826 -33.30 -8.31 5.95
C THR A 826 -31.85 -8.67 6.34
N LEU A 827 -31.51 -8.60 7.64
CA LEU A 827 -30.26 -9.14 8.22
C LEU A 827 -30.38 -10.63 8.61
N VAL A 828 -31.58 -11.20 8.53
CA VAL A 828 -31.75 -12.63 8.82
C VAL A 828 -30.89 -13.43 7.83
N GLY A 829 -30.10 -14.36 8.35
CA GLY A 829 -29.20 -15.20 7.55
C GLY A 829 -27.77 -14.69 7.41
N SER A 830 -27.51 -13.42 7.75
CA SER A 830 -26.14 -12.88 7.76
C SER A 830 -25.37 -13.20 9.05
N ALA A 831 -26.01 -13.86 10.01
CA ALA A 831 -25.41 -14.29 11.26
C ALA A 831 -25.82 -15.73 11.62
N LEU A 832 -24.94 -16.42 12.35
CA LEU A 832 -25.14 -17.77 12.86
C LEU A 832 -24.90 -17.83 14.36
N ASP A 833 -25.70 -18.65 15.01
CA ASP A 833 -25.57 -19.03 16.41
C ASP A 833 -25.41 -20.56 16.44
N ALA A 834 -24.30 -21.06 17.00
CA ALA A 834 -24.00 -22.48 17.02
C ALA A 834 -24.97 -23.29 17.91
N ASN A 835 -25.61 -22.65 18.89
CA ASN A 835 -26.52 -23.24 19.85
C ASN A 835 -27.97 -23.15 19.40
N GLY A 836 -28.23 -22.27 18.42
CA GLY A 836 -29.55 -22.00 17.87
C GLY A 836 -30.42 -21.17 18.81
N ASP A 837 -29.82 -20.36 19.68
CA ASP A 837 -30.57 -19.42 20.51
C ASP A 837 -31.20 -18.31 19.65
N PRO A 838 -32.31 -17.69 20.09
CA PRO A 838 -32.96 -16.64 19.33
C PRO A 838 -32.09 -15.37 19.25
N MET A 839 -31.68 -15.02 18.03
CA MET A 839 -30.93 -13.79 17.77
C MET A 839 -31.84 -12.56 17.67
N THR A 840 -31.33 -11.42 18.13
CA THR A 840 -31.91 -10.10 17.94
C THR A 840 -30.91 -9.19 17.25
N PHE A 841 -31.40 -8.40 16.29
CA PHE A 841 -30.59 -7.49 15.50
C PHE A 841 -30.84 -6.04 15.91
N SER A 842 -29.82 -5.19 15.79
CA SER A 842 -29.99 -3.76 15.99
C SER A 842 -29.02 -2.96 15.12
N LYS A 843 -29.24 -1.64 15.06
CA LYS A 843 -28.32 -0.68 14.44
C LYS A 843 -27.65 0.11 15.55
N VAL A 844 -26.33 0.20 15.51
CA VAL A 844 -25.57 1.00 16.49
C VAL A 844 -26.04 2.46 16.42
N PRO A 845 -26.35 3.11 17.55
CA PRO A 845 -26.88 4.47 17.55
C PRO A 845 -25.98 5.46 16.80
N ALA A 846 -26.58 6.29 15.94
CA ALA A 846 -25.90 7.27 15.10
C ALA A 846 -24.92 6.70 14.06
N SER A 847 -24.93 5.39 13.80
CA SER A 847 -24.21 4.83 12.64
C SER A 847 -24.95 5.19 11.34
N GLY A 848 -24.19 5.56 10.31
CA GLY A 848 -24.65 5.83 8.95
C GLY A 848 -25.80 6.84 8.75
N PRO A 849 -26.30 6.95 7.51
CA PRO A 849 -27.45 7.81 7.20
C PRO A 849 -28.72 7.45 7.99
N ALA A 850 -29.56 8.45 8.26
CA ALA A 850 -30.76 8.30 9.07
C ALA A 850 -31.93 7.61 8.36
N TRP A 851 -31.85 7.43 7.04
CA TRP A 851 -32.96 6.92 6.24
C TRP A 851 -33.29 5.44 6.50
N LEU A 852 -32.31 4.65 6.97
CA LEU A 852 -32.45 3.22 7.21
C LEU A 852 -32.77 2.91 8.68
N ASN A 853 -33.79 2.08 8.88
CA ASN A 853 -34.19 1.51 10.16
C ASN A 853 -33.90 -0.01 10.18
N VAL A 854 -33.59 -0.52 11.37
CA VAL A 854 -33.33 -1.95 11.63
C VAL A 854 -34.22 -2.40 12.79
N ASP A 855 -35.15 -3.30 12.52
CA ASP A 855 -36.02 -3.88 13.54
C ASP A 855 -35.34 -5.07 14.24
N SER A 856 -35.80 -5.42 15.45
CA SER A 856 -35.18 -6.47 16.28
C SER A 856 -35.19 -7.87 15.67
N ASN A 857 -36.05 -8.10 14.67
CA ASN A 857 -36.13 -9.36 13.92
C ASN A 857 -35.22 -9.36 12.67
N GLY A 858 -34.41 -8.33 12.46
CA GLY A 858 -33.53 -8.16 11.30
C GLY A 858 -34.18 -7.48 10.10
N THR A 859 -35.45 -7.07 10.16
CA THR A 859 -36.10 -6.38 9.03
C THR A 859 -35.47 -5.01 8.81
N LEU A 860 -35.09 -4.72 7.56
CA LEU A 860 -34.56 -3.44 7.11
C LEU A 860 -35.64 -2.67 6.35
N TRP A 861 -35.80 -1.38 6.65
CA TRP A 861 -36.73 -0.53 5.90
C TRP A 861 -36.36 0.96 5.96
N GLY A 862 -36.71 1.72 4.93
CA GLY A 862 -36.36 3.14 4.86
C GLY A 862 -36.76 3.82 3.56
N THR A 863 -36.33 5.06 3.36
CA THR A 863 -36.48 5.80 2.09
C THR A 863 -35.31 6.78 1.93
N PRO A 864 -34.31 6.48 1.08
CA PRO A 864 -33.19 7.38 0.88
C PRO A 864 -33.59 8.64 0.11
N THR A 865 -32.76 9.66 0.16
CA THR A 865 -32.92 10.96 -0.49
C THR A 865 -31.78 11.24 -1.47
N ALA A 866 -31.84 12.35 -2.21
CA ALA A 866 -30.74 12.79 -3.09
C ALA A 866 -29.39 12.87 -2.39
N ALA A 867 -29.39 13.19 -1.09
CA ALA A 867 -28.18 13.33 -0.29
C ALA A 867 -27.56 11.97 0.09
N ASP A 868 -28.28 10.87 -0.12
CA ASP A 868 -27.87 9.53 0.24
C ASP A 868 -27.37 8.73 -0.96
N ILE A 869 -27.31 9.31 -2.16
CA ILE A 869 -26.79 8.68 -3.39
C ILE A 869 -25.32 8.27 -3.19
N GLY A 870 -24.97 7.08 -3.68
CA GLY A 870 -23.65 6.45 -3.49
C GLY A 870 -23.68 5.37 -2.41
N LEU A 871 -22.49 4.89 -2.01
CA LEU A 871 -22.34 3.85 -1.00
C LEU A 871 -22.67 4.39 0.40
N ASN A 872 -23.64 3.77 1.06
CA ASN A 872 -23.96 4.04 2.45
C ASN A 872 -23.49 2.91 3.36
N ARG A 873 -22.95 3.28 4.53
CA ARG A 873 -22.40 2.36 5.53
C ARG A 873 -23.07 2.56 6.89
N TRP A 874 -23.47 1.47 7.54
CA TRP A 874 -23.92 1.42 8.93
C TRP A 874 -23.12 0.40 9.73
N THR A 875 -23.11 0.53 11.05
CA THR A 875 -22.69 -0.56 11.95
C THR A 875 -23.95 -1.19 12.51
N VAL A 876 -24.09 -2.50 12.33
CA VAL A 876 -25.20 -3.33 12.80
C VAL A 876 -24.69 -4.36 13.81
N GLU A 877 -25.57 -4.79 14.70
CA GLU A 877 -25.25 -5.65 15.84
C GLU A 877 -26.18 -6.86 15.88
N VAL A 878 -25.66 -8.03 16.28
CA VAL A 878 -26.43 -9.23 16.60
C VAL A 878 -26.12 -9.75 18.02
N THR A 879 -27.17 -10.10 18.78
CA THR A 879 -27.05 -10.66 20.14
C THR A 879 -28.18 -11.63 20.46
N ASP A 880 -27.90 -12.66 21.26
CA ASP A 880 -28.88 -13.58 21.88
C ASP A 880 -29.29 -13.10 23.30
N GLY A 881 -28.80 -11.94 23.74
CA GLY A 881 -28.97 -11.41 25.10
C GLY A 881 -27.95 -11.91 26.13
N SER A 882 -26.95 -12.68 25.69
CA SER A 882 -25.83 -13.18 26.48
C SER A 882 -24.49 -12.72 25.88
N GLY A 883 -23.48 -12.58 26.75
CA GLY A 883 -22.13 -12.18 26.32
C GLY A 883 -22.06 -10.80 25.65
N VAL A 884 -21.07 -10.64 24.77
CA VAL A 884 -20.81 -9.39 24.04
C VAL A 884 -21.38 -9.56 22.62
N PRO A 885 -22.25 -8.65 22.15
CA PRO A 885 -22.78 -8.72 20.81
C PRO A 885 -21.69 -8.77 19.73
N ASP A 886 -22.04 -9.25 18.55
CA ASP A 886 -21.19 -9.16 17.37
C ASP A 886 -21.62 -7.98 16.50
N GLU A 887 -20.64 -7.24 15.97
CA GLU A 887 -20.88 -6.07 15.11
C GLU A 887 -20.33 -6.35 13.70
N ALA A 888 -20.99 -5.81 12.68
CA ALA A 888 -20.51 -5.82 11.30
C ALA A 888 -20.90 -4.52 10.57
N TYR A 889 -20.18 -4.19 9.50
CA TYR A 889 -20.58 -3.13 8.60
C TYR A 889 -21.72 -3.60 7.69
N LEU A 890 -22.80 -2.83 7.59
CA LEU A 890 -23.86 -3.00 6.59
C LEU A 890 -23.64 -1.99 5.46
N LEU A 891 -23.55 -2.48 4.22
CA LEU A 891 -23.34 -1.68 3.02
C LEU A 891 -24.56 -1.72 2.09
N ILE A 892 -25.05 -0.54 1.69
CA ILE A 892 -26.12 -0.38 0.69
C ILE A 892 -25.76 0.79 -0.23
N THR A 893 -25.66 0.55 -1.53
CA THR A 893 -25.52 1.61 -2.53
C THR A 893 -26.89 2.21 -2.86
N VAL A 894 -27.00 3.53 -2.99
CA VAL A 894 -28.21 4.22 -3.42
C VAL A 894 -27.98 4.88 -4.77
N GLU A 895 -28.94 4.70 -5.68
CA GLU A 895 -28.90 5.27 -7.03
C GLU A 895 -29.84 6.48 -7.16
N PRO A 896 -29.54 7.44 -8.07
CA PRO A 896 -30.44 8.54 -8.38
C PRO A 896 -31.74 8.06 -9.02
N ASP A 897 -32.85 8.77 -8.76
CA ASP A 897 -34.14 8.46 -9.39
C ASP A 897 -34.08 8.64 -10.91
N GLY A 898 -34.53 7.63 -11.66
CA GLY A 898 -34.48 7.62 -13.12
C GLY A 898 -33.14 7.23 -13.73
N ALA A 899 -32.14 6.81 -12.94
CA ALA A 899 -30.96 6.12 -13.45
C ALA A 899 -31.37 4.87 -14.25
N PRO A 900 -30.63 4.50 -15.32
CA PRO A 900 -30.77 3.18 -15.92
C PRO A 900 -30.51 2.13 -14.83
N ALA A 901 -31.37 1.10 -14.73
CA ALA A 901 -31.10 0.01 -13.80
C ALA A 901 -29.75 -0.65 -14.16
N LEU A 902 -28.95 -0.99 -13.15
CA LEU A 902 -27.69 -1.73 -13.32
C LEU A 902 -27.89 -2.91 -14.27
N SER A 903 -26.92 -3.10 -15.18
CA SER A 903 -26.73 -4.35 -15.90
C SER A 903 -26.38 -5.50 -14.93
N TYR A 904 -26.52 -6.75 -15.39
CA TYR A 904 -26.08 -7.89 -14.57
C TYR A 904 -24.59 -7.77 -14.24
N ALA A 905 -23.78 -7.32 -15.21
CA ALA A 905 -22.34 -7.14 -15.03
C ALA A 905 -22.03 -6.15 -13.88
N GLU A 906 -22.64 -4.96 -13.90
CA GLU A 906 -22.44 -3.96 -12.84
C GLU A 906 -22.91 -4.48 -11.47
N TRP A 907 -24.08 -5.12 -11.41
CA TRP A 907 -24.59 -5.70 -10.17
C TRP A 907 -23.72 -6.86 -9.64
N SER A 908 -23.27 -7.75 -10.52
CA SER A 908 -22.38 -8.86 -10.15
C SER A 908 -21.02 -8.35 -9.64
N SER A 909 -20.55 -7.21 -10.17
CA SER A 909 -19.35 -6.54 -9.69
C SER A 909 -19.54 -5.93 -8.31
N LEU A 910 -20.72 -5.35 -8.03
CA LEU A 910 -21.04 -4.82 -6.70
C LEU A 910 -20.99 -5.92 -5.63
N PHE A 911 -21.54 -7.10 -5.93
CA PHE A 911 -21.58 -8.25 -5.02
C PHE A 911 -20.37 -9.18 -5.10
N ARG A 912 -19.44 -8.93 -6.03
CA ARG A 912 -18.18 -9.66 -6.19
C ARG A 912 -18.37 -11.17 -6.39
N LEU A 913 -19.25 -11.53 -7.32
CA LEU A 913 -19.63 -12.94 -7.53
C LEU A 913 -18.51 -13.76 -8.17
N ASP A 914 -18.34 -14.98 -7.66
CA ASP A 914 -17.36 -15.95 -8.14
C ASP A 914 -17.95 -16.85 -9.24
N GLN A 915 -19.28 -17.00 -9.30
CA GLN A 915 -19.95 -17.83 -10.30
C GLN A 915 -20.65 -17.01 -11.41
N PRO A 916 -20.84 -17.60 -12.61
CA PRO A 916 -21.59 -16.96 -13.68
C PRO A 916 -23.07 -16.77 -13.31
N GLN A 917 -23.82 -16.10 -14.17
CA GLN A 917 -25.26 -15.79 -13.99
C GLN A 917 -26.18 -16.99 -13.69
N ASP A 918 -25.81 -18.20 -14.12
CA ASP A 918 -26.53 -19.44 -13.86
C ASP A 918 -25.98 -20.23 -12.66
N GLY A 919 -24.94 -19.70 -12.00
CA GLY A 919 -24.40 -20.16 -10.73
C GLY A 919 -25.26 -19.73 -9.54
N ASP A 920 -24.85 -20.21 -8.37
CA ASP A 920 -25.53 -20.05 -7.08
C ASP A 920 -24.42 -19.79 -6.04
N ASP A 921 -24.10 -18.51 -5.84
CA ASP A 921 -22.99 -18.07 -5.01
C ASP A 921 -23.27 -18.25 -3.49
N ASP A 922 -24.53 -18.12 -3.06
CA ASP A 922 -24.91 -18.26 -1.65
C ASP A 922 -25.43 -19.66 -1.25
N GLY A 923 -25.66 -20.53 -2.23
CA GLY A 923 -26.04 -21.92 -2.04
C GLY A 923 -27.51 -22.13 -1.68
N ASP A 924 -28.40 -21.19 -1.98
CA ASP A 924 -29.84 -21.26 -1.68
C ASP A 924 -30.66 -21.99 -2.76
N ALA A 925 -30.00 -22.41 -3.84
CA ALA A 925 -30.54 -23.03 -5.05
C ALA A 925 -31.35 -22.10 -5.98
N GLU A 926 -31.27 -20.78 -5.77
CA GLU A 926 -31.73 -19.73 -6.68
C GLU A 926 -30.51 -19.22 -7.49
N PRO A 927 -30.56 -19.25 -8.83
CA PRO A 927 -29.44 -18.76 -9.63
C PRO A 927 -29.26 -17.24 -9.51
N ASN A 928 -28.02 -16.75 -9.58
CA ASN A 928 -27.66 -15.32 -9.47
C ASN A 928 -28.52 -14.41 -10.39
N ILE A 929 -28.82 -14.86 -11.61
CA ILE A 929 -29.67 -14.09 -12.55
C ILE A 929 -31.11 -13.91 -12.04
N ILE A 930 -31.63 -14.86 -11.27
CA ILE A 930 -32.96 -14.78 -10.68
C ILE A 930 -32.95 -13.77 -9.54
N GLU A 931 -31.92 -13.80 -8.70
CA GLU A 931 -31.73 -12.83 -7.62
C GLU A 931 -31.55 -11.40 -8.14
N PHE A 932 -30.75 -11.22 -9.19
CA PHE A 932 -30.68 -9.96 -9.92
C PHE A 932 -32.07 -9.55 -10.43
N SER A 933 -32.85 -10.49 -10.99
CA SER A 933 -34.16 -10.22 -11.59
C SER A 933 -35.28 -9.90 -10.60
N ASN A 934 -35.16 -10.32 -9.34
CA ASN A 934 -36.18 -10.14 -8.30
C ASN A 934 -35.71 -9.22 -7.15
N GLY A 935 -34.43 -8.80 -7.14
CA GLY A 935 -33.84 -7.94 -6.12
C GLY A 935 -33.37 -8.68 -4.86
N GLY A 936 -33.02 -9.96 -4.98
CA GLY A 936 -32.39 -10.76 -3.93
C GLY A 936 -30.89 -10.49 -3.76
N SER A 937 -30.27 -11.18 -2.80
CA SER A 937 -28.85 -11.02 -2.45
C SER A 937 -28.06 -12.30 -2.71
N PRO A 938 -27.16 -12.32 -3.71
CA PRO A 938 -26.40 -13.49 -4.15
C PRO A 938 -25.31 -13.97 -3.20
N VAL A 939 -25.23 -13.33 -2.04
CA VAL A 939 -24.31 -13.64 -0.95
C VAL A 939 -25.06 -13.86 0.37
N ASN A 940 -26.40 -13.85 0.34
CA ASN A 940 -27.24 -14.11 1.50
C ASN A 940 -28.49 -14.92 1.12
N ARG A 941 -28.36 -16.24 1.32
CA ARG A 941 -29.36 -17.30 1.08
C ARG A 941 -30.74 -17.16 1.70
N LEU A 942 -31.00 -16.13 2.51
CA LEU A 942 -32.32 -15.86 3.11
C LEU A 942 -32.94 -14.56 2.58
N ASP A 943 -32.23 -13.85 1.71
CA ASP A 943 -32.68 -12.61 1.07
C ASP A 943 -33.00 -12.87 -0.40
N ASN A 944 -34.04 -13.65 -0.63
CA ASN A 944 -34.48 -14.06 -1.96
C ASN A 944 -35.24 -12.93 -2.72
N GLY A 945 -35.14 -11.68 -2.28
CA GLY A 945 -35.80 -10.54 -2.91
C GLY A 945 -37.32 -10.65 -2.99
N HIS A 946 -37.89 -10.09 -4.07
CA HIS A 946 -39.35 -10.06 -4.30
C HIS A 946 -39.85 -11.37 -4.90
N GLN A 947 -39.97 -12.38 -4.04
CA GLN A 947 -40.42 -13.72 -4.41
C GLN A 947 -41.79 -13.72 -5.09
N SER A 948 -41.92 -14.55 -6.12
CA SER A 948 -43.18 -14.69 -6.84
C SER A 948 -44.27 -15.32 -5.96
N THR A 949 -45.50 -14.83 -6.10
CA THR A 949 -46.64 -15.34 -5.33
C THR A 949 -47.69 -15.93 -6.27
N PHE A 950 -48.43 -16.91 -5.77
CA PHE A 950 -49.56 -17.47 -6.49
C PHE A 950 -50.78 -17.63 -5.58
N GLU A 951 -51.95 -17.31 -6.11
CA GLU A 951 -53.22 -17.50 -5.42
C GLU A 951 -54.23 -18.17 -6.34
N LEU A 952 -55.02 -19.10 -5.76
CA LEU A 952 -56.10 -19.76 -6.48
C LEU A 952 -57.39 -18.95 -6.32
N MET A 953 -57.91 -18.47 -7.44
CA MET A 953 -59.09 -17.62 -7.46
C MET A 953 -60.30 -18.36 -8.03
N SER A 954 -61.49 -18.04 -7.52
CA SER A 954 -62.74 -18.59 -8.04
C SER A 954 -63.84 -17.53 -8.09
N GLY A 955 -64.56 -17.47 -9.21
CA GLY A 955 -65.60 -16.47 -9.43
C GLY A 955 -66.32 -16.70 -10.75
N SER A 956 -67.63 -16.40 -10.79
CA SER A 956 -68.45 -16.46 -12.02
C SER A 956 -68.42 -17.82 -12.76
N GLY A 957 -68.16 -18.93 -12.06
CA GLY A 957 -68.13 -20.28 -12.64
C GLY A 957 -66.80 -20.70 -13.26
N SER A 958 -65.73 -19.90 -13.12
CA SER A 958 -64.36 -20.24 -13.53
C SER A 958 -63.41 -20.26 -12.33
N THR A 959 -62.32 -21.02 -12.45
CA THR A 959 -61.20 -21.07 -11.50
C THR A 959 -59.92 -20.72 -12.26
N TRP A 960 -59.12 -19.81 -11.73
CA TRP A 960 -57.86 -19.38 -12.35
C TRP A 960 -56.76 -19.23 -11.31
N PHE A 961 -55.50 -19.27 -11.77
CA PHE A 961 -54.35 -18.84 -10.99
C PHE A 961 -54.13 -17.34 -11.20
N GLU A 962 -53.88 -16.63 -10.12
CA GLU A 962 -53.16 -15.36 -10.16
C GLU A 962 -51.70 -15.64 -9.81
N TYR A 963 -50.79 -15.33 -10.72
CA TYR A 963 -49.35 -15.43 -10.51
C TYR A 963 -48.75 -14.04 -10.64
N ALA A 964 -48.15 -13.57 -9.54
CA ALA A 964 -47.52 -12.27 -9.47
C ALA A 964 -46.01 -12.42 -9.30
N TYR A 965 -45.23 -11.68 -10.09
CA TYR A 965 -43.77 -11.67 -10.03
C TYR A 965 -43.23 -10.24 -10.13
N ALA A 966 -42.07 -9.99 -9.54
CA ALA A 966 -41.37 -8.73 -9.70
C ALA A 966 -40.66 -8.66 -11.06
N LYS A 967 -40.77 -7.51 -11.72
CA LYS A 967 -40.16 -7.23 -13.01
C LYS A 967 -39.27 -6.00 -12.91
N ARG A 968 -37.97 -6.18 -13.15
CA ARG A 968 -36.96 -5.11 -13.19
C ARG A 968 -37.17 -4.20 -14.40
N GLY A 969 -36.92 -2.91 -14.24
CA GLY A 969 -36.91 -1.92 -15.32
C GLY A 969 -35.65 -2.01 -16.18
N SER A 970 -35.78 -2.47 -17.43
CA SER A 970 -34.72 -2.60 -18.46
C SER A 970 -33.63 -3.65 -18.18
N GLY A 971 -32.78 -3.97 -19.17
CA GLY A 971 -31.72 -5.00 -19.08
C GLY A 971 -32.18 -6.46 -19.22
N LEU A 972 -33.40 -6.78 -18.78
CA LEU A 972 -33.96 -8.13 -18.83
C LEU A 972 -35.24 -8.22 -19.68
N SER A 973 -35.45 -9.38 -20.29
CA SER A 973 -36.71 -9.80 -20.90
C SER A 973 -37.40 -10.84 -20.02
N TYR A 974 -38.73 -10.72 -19.90
CA TYR A 974 -39.56 -11.60 -19.10
C TYR A 974 -40.64 -12.21 -19.99
N GLN A 975 -40.73 -13.54 -20.03
CA GLN A 975 -41.76 -14.26 -20.76
C GLN A 975 -42.38 -15.34 -19.89
N MET A 976 -43.68 -15.20 -19.60
CA MET A 976 -44.44 -16.29 -18.99
C MET A 976 -44.78 -17.33 -20.05
N GLU A 977 -44.64 -18.59 -19.68
CA GLU A 977 -45.01 -19.72 -20.51
C GLU A 977 -45.94 -20.67 -19.76
N VAL A 978 -46.96 -21.14 -20.47
CA VAL A 978 -47.94 -22.12 -19.98
C VAL A 978 -47.85 -23.40 -20.80
N SER A 979 -48.12 -24.54 -20.17
CA SER A 979 -48.10 -25.85 -20.83
C SER A 979 -49.09 -26.81 -20.15
N SER A 980 -49.58 -27.80 -20.90
CA SER A 980 -50.33 -28.94 -20.32
C SER A 980 -49.43 -30.15 -20.01
N SER A 981 -48.12 -30.03 -20.25
CA SER A 981 -47.11 -31.08 -20.02
C SER A 981 -45.77 -30.48 -19.60
N LEU A 982 -44.95 -31.21 -18.85
CA LEU A 982 -43.56 -30.83 -18.57
C LEU A 982 -42.58 -31.20 -19.69
N ALA A 983 -43.08 -31.72 -20.82
CA ALA A 983 -42.25 -32.15 -21.94
C ALA A 983 -41.52 -30.97 -22.63
N PRO A 984 -40.28 -31.17 -23.11
CA PRO A 984 -39.60 -30.17 -23.92
C PRO A 984 -40.41 -29.80 -25.17
N GLY A 985 -40.53 -28.51 -25.47
CA GLY A 985 -41.23 -27.99 -26.65
C GLY A 985 -42.76 -27.90 -26.55
N SER A 986 -43.38 -28.23 -25.40
CA SER A 986 -44.82 -28.05 -25.19
C SER A 986 -45.23 -26.71 -24.56
N TRP A 987 -44.24 -25.85 -24.28
CA TRP A 987 -44.44 -24.55 -23.64
C TRP A 987 -44.87 -23.48 -24.65
N SER A 988 -45.81 -22.62 -24.24
CA SER A 988 -46.41 -21.57 -25.06
C SER A 988 -46.34 -20.23 -24.32
N GLY A 989 -45.81 -19.20 -24.99
CA GLY A 989 -45.86 -17.80 -24.51
C GLY A 989 -47.24 -17.14 -24.63
N THR A 990 -48.29 -17.92 -24.87
CA THR A 990 -49.69 -17.47 -24.94
C THR A 990 -50.56 -18.35 -24.04
N GLY A 991 -51.65 -17.80 -23.48
CA GLY A 991 -52.58 -18.54 -22.60
C GLY A 991 -52.71 -17.97 -21.18
N TYR A 992 -52.13 -16.81 -20.93
CA TYR A 992 -52.31 -16.00 -19.73
C TYR A 992 -52.74 -14.58 -20.12
N THR A 993 -53.24 -13.81 -19.17
CA THR A 993 -53.56 -12.38 -19.33
C THR A 993 -52.90 -11.60 -18.22
N GLU A 994 -52.07 -10.62 -18.54
CA GLU A 994 -51.56 -9.66 -17.55
C GLU A 994 -52.73 -8.79 -17.06
N THR A 995 -52.96 -8.78 -15.75
CA THR A 995 -54.08 -8.09 -15.09
C THR A 995 -53.64 -6.97 -14.16
N GLY A 996 -52.36 -6.90 -13.82
CA GLY A 996 -51.78 -5.85 -12.97
C GLY A 996 -50.32 -5.56 -13.34
N ASN A 997 -49.94 -4.30 -13.19
CA ASN A 997 -48.59 -3.79 -13.39
C ASN A 997 -48.43 -2.60 -12.43
N ASP A 998 -48.21 -2.92 -11.16
CA ASP A 998 -48.20 -1.97 -10.08
C ASP A 998 -46.76 -1.68 -9.65
N PRO A 999 -46.33 -0.41 -9.51
CA PRO A 999 -45.00 -0.09 -8.99
C PRO A 999 -44.80 -0.72 -7.61
N LEU A 1000 -43.73 -1.49 -7.44
CA LEU A 1000 -43.41 -2.18 -6.20
C LEU A 1000 -42.35 -1.38 -5.43
N ASN A 1001 -41.31 -0.93 -6.13
CA ASN A 1001 -40.35 0.08 -5.68
C ASN A 1001 -39.74 0.82 -6.90
N GLY A 1002 -38.66 1.56 -6.72
CA GLY A 1002 -38.00 2.31 -7.80
C GLY A 1002 -37.37 1.44 -8.92
N TYR A 1003 -37.16 0.14 -8.69
CA TYR A 1003 -36.57 -0.78 -9.67
C TYR A 1003 -37.57 -1.79 -10.25
N PHE A 1004 -38.59 -2.17 -9.48
CA PHE A 1004 -39.46 -3.29 -9.79
C PHE A 1004 -40.93 -2.87 -9.90
N ASN A 1005 -41.61 -3.43 -10.90
CA ASN A 1005 -43.06 -3.49 -10.94
C ASN A 1005 -43.54 -4.90 -10.58
N LEU A 1006 -44.64 -4.99 -9.83
CA LEU A 1006 -45.37 -6.24 -9.62
C LEU A 1006 -46.25 -6.52 -10.83
N ILE A 1007 -45.92 -7.58 -11.56
CA ILE A 1007 -46.70 -8.03 -12.72
C ILE A 1007 -47.60 -9.18 -12.30
N THR A 1008 -48.91 -8.94 -12.29
CA THR A 1008 -49.92 -9.94 -11.93
C THR A 1008 -50.54 -10.53 -13.19
N ASN A 1009 -50.55 -11.85 -13.29
CA ASN A 1009 -51.04 -12.58 -14.45
C ASN A 1009 -52.16 -13.53 -14.04
N ARG A 1010 -53.22 -13.55 -14.83
CA ARG A 1010 -54.32 -14.50 -14.74
C ARG A 1010 -54.09 -15.66 -15.71
N ILE A 1011 -54.13 -16.89 -15.20
CA ILE A 1011 -54.03 -18.13 -15.97
C ILE A 1011 -55.26 -19.00 -15.71
N GLU A 1012 -56.08 -19.23 -16.74
CA GLU A 1012 -57.29 -20.05 -16.62
C GLU A 1012 -56.96 -21.52 -16.36
N ILE A 1013 -57.71 -22.17 -15.47
CA ILE A 1013 -57.55 -23.60 -15.15
C ILE A 1013 -58.67 -24.39 -15.84
N PRO A 1014 -58.36 -25.19 -16.89
CA PRO A 1014 -59.33 -26.07 -17.53
C PRO A 1014 -59.78 -27.19 -16.58
N THR A 1015 -61.02 -27.64 -16.72
CA THR A 1015 -61.59 -28.70 -15.86
C THR A 1015 -60.94 -30.08 -16.05
N ASP A 1016 -60.34 -30.33 -17.22
CA ASP A 1016 -59.98 -31.69 -17.67
C ASP A 1016 -58.48 -31.83 -18.02
N SER A 1017 -57.62 -30.86 -17.69
CA SER A 1017 -56.19 -30.91 -18.01
C SER A 1017 -55.33 -30.15 -17.00
N PRO A 1018 -54.16 -30.68 -16.63
CA PRO A 1018 -53.22 -29.94 -15.79
C PRO A 1018 -52.67 -28.73 -16.55
N VAL A 1019 -52.33 -27.68 -15.80
CA VAL A 1019 -51.64 -26.49 -16.29
C VAL A 1019 -50.34 -26.35 -15.51
N PHE A 1020 -49.24 -26.22 -16.24
CA PHE A 1020 -47.91 -25.89 -15.72
C PHE A 1020 -47.55 -24.49 -16.20
N ILE A 1021 -46.88 -23.74 -15.33
CA ILE A 1021 -46.40 -22.39 -15.62
C ILE A 1021 -44.89 -22.33 -15.38
N ARG A 1022 -44.20 -21.47 -16.11
CA ARG A 1022 -42.85 -21.02 -15.79
C ARG A 1022 -42.67 -19.57 -16.24
N LEU A 1023 -41.81 -18.85 -15.53
CA LEU A 1023 -41.32 -17.55 -15.97
C LEU A 1023 -39.92 -17.76 -16.56
N ARG A 1024 -39.70 -17.24 -17.77
CA ARG A 1024 -38.39 -17.21 -18.40
C ARG A 1024 -37.85 -15.79 -18.30
N VAL A 1025 -36.66 -15.65 -17.73
CA VAL A 1025 -35.92 -14.39 -17.62
C VAL A 1025 -34.64 -14.53 -18.44
N GLU A 1026 -34.35 -13.55 -19.28
CA GLU A 1026 -33.12 -13.52 -20.09
C GLU A 1026 -32.57 -12.09 -20.15
N GLU A 1027 -31.26 -11.94 -20.10
CA GLU A 1027 -30.59 -10.67 -20.41
C GLU A 1027 -30.77 -10.33 -21.91
N ASN A 1028 -31.01 -9.05 -22.20
CA ASN A 1028 -31.36 -8.55 -23.54
C ASN A 1028 -30.19 -8.47 -24.53
#